data_AF-I9RAI3-F1
#
_entry.id   AF-I9RAI3-F1
#
_cell.length_a   1.000
_cell.length_b   1.000
_cell.length_c   1.000
_cell.angle_alpha   90.00
_cell.angle_beta   90.00
_cell.angle_gamma   90.00
#
_symmetry.space_group_name_H-M   'P 1'
#
loop_
_entity.id
_entity.type
_entity.pdbx_description
1 polymer ?
#
loop_
_entity_poly.entity_id
_entity_poly.type
_entity_poly.pdbx_seq_one_letter_code
_entity_poly.pdbx_strand_id
1 'polypeptide(L)'
;MPYHKSLSEIILDSVHHTFFAQMDSLYQKKALRGVRNKWPEYDSIVKQLVMNFNEYPAPSKHTGTCDIKNMNADFLIDNIESAFNEWRNNPLLVNLSFDDFKEAILPYRTGNEHLPFTKTALKNKYHHILSQKGMESIRTVIGEYIQYITDLRILYRGATPQGHLGVYDLYMNEFKMNCFNITTWSCNILRASGIPVYFEFTPQYRDRDNPHYWCASPDSTNIPLPYTVPNNNLMDDWESELQYSSKVYRRTYGANRKTPYFTARPDESIPAELAIPTLLDVTWRYHPTITLRVPLDLFIDNNNVYLCTFNTKTELTAVAWGKVDYKKREAIFEQVPINHLFFPAYYVDEEYISFSTPFILTADSLAEIPEPFSDSKPYKPLDLRLKDGKLISTSFWRQTNKHIHHKPIKPDMQKQDILVTRKYPIKRHLSKIYETIRGGILIGYNEKKESDTLYKLPVVPQPYLQEFEFCNKKKYRNYSFIVPGHAVNIAEMEFLGKDIPKEISISPTPLPIFSPCAFKKDTLKKAIGTPMQTGREPYSPFDGNLETYAGGSSIGMNFPKPICVTHIRMAPRNANNMIVKGNRYELMYYDCSWKSAGKQVAKDNYLIFQDVPSNTLYWLKNLDHGKEELPFFYSEGVQYFIDKSFL
;
A
#
# COMPACT_ATOMS: atom_id res chain seq x y z
N MET A 1 29.38 -9.68 -10.89
CA MET A 1 28.28 -10.67 -10.89
C MET A 1 28.16 -11.57 -9.65
N PRO A 2 29.03 -11.58 -8.61
CA PRO A 2 28.89 -12.58 -7.53
C PRO A 2 27.64 -12.38 -6.65
N TYR A 3 27.01 -11.21 -6.75
CA TYR A 3 25.86 -10.80 -5.92
C TYR A 3 24.51 -10.98 -6.62
N HIS A 4 24.48 -11.56 -7.82
CA HIS A 4 23.24 -11.78 -8.58
C HIS A 4 22.95 -13.28 -8.74
N LYS A 5 21.67 -13.63 -8.52
CA LYS A 5 21.16 -15.00 -8.65
C LYS A 5 19.66 -14.99 -8.90
N SER A 6 19.17 -16.00 -9.61
CA SER A 6 17.74 -16.34 -9.61
C SER A 6 17.36 -16.96 -8.26
N LEU A 7 16.17 -16.66 -7.74
CA LEU A 7 15.61 -17.40 -6.60
C LEU A 7 15.07 -18.76 -7.05
N SER A 8 14.40 -18.76 -8.21
CA SER A 8 13.87 -19.97 -8.83
C SER A 8 13.86 -19.82 -10.34
N GLU A 9 13.95 -20.94 -11.02
CA GLU A 9 13.71 -21.05 -12.46
C GLU A 9 12.29 -21.55 -12.69
N ILE A 10 11.56 -20.87 -13.57
CA ILE A 10 10.17 -21.18 -13.90
C ILE A 10 10.17 -21.68 -15.33
N ILE A 11 9.79 -22.95 -15.52
CA ILE A 11 9.71 -23.55 -16.84
C ILE A 11 8.24 -23.73 -17.19
N LEU A 12 7.86 -23.20 -18.34
CA LEU A 12 6.50 -23.28 -18.87
C LEU A 12 6.40 -24.41 -19.88
N ASP A 13 5.29 -25.14 -19.85
CA ASP A 13 4.98 -26.10 -20.90
C ASP A 13 4.70 -25.37 -22.23
N SER A 14 4.97 -26.05 -23.35
CA SER A 14 4.63 -25.62 -24.71
C SER A 14 3.20 -25.08 -24.88
N VAL A 15 2.22 -25.63 -24.14
CA VAL A 15 0.81 -25.17 -24.20
C VAL A 15 0.65 -23.73 -23.68
N HIS A 16 1.44 -23.33 -22.68
CA HIS A 16 1.42 -21.96 -22.16
C HIS A 16 1.97 -20.99 -23.19
N HIS A 17 3.12 -21.32 -23.81
CA HIS A 17 3.71 -20.50 -24.86
C HIS A 17 2.75 -20.31 -26.03
N THR A 18 2.07 -21.38 -26.44
CA THR A 18 1.06 -21.34 -27.50
C THR A 18 -0.11 -20.42 -27.15
N PHE A 19 -0.63 -20.53 -25.93
CA PHE A 19 -1.72 -19.66 -25.45
C PHE A 19 -1.31 -18.18 -25.44
N PHE A 20 -0.14 -17.85 -24.87
CA PHE A 20 0.32 -16.45 -24.85
C PHE A 20 0.56 -15.90 -26.25
N ALA A 21 1.06 -16.71 -27.19
CA ALA A 21 1.24 -16.31 -28.58
C ALA A 21 -0.11 -16.08 -29.29
N GLN A 22 -1.12 -16.93 -29.05
CA GLN A 22 -2.47 -16.75 -29.57
C GLN A 22 -3.13 -15.47 -29.03
N MET A 23 -3.01 -15.23 -27.74
CA MET A 23 -3.55 -14.02 -27.09
C MET A 23 -2.87 -12.75 -27.59
N ASP A 24 -1.55 -12.76 -27.77
CA ASP A 24 -0.81 -11.62 -28.33
C ASP A 24 -1.20 -11.39 -29.81
N SER A 25 -1.33 -12.45 -30.61
CA SER A 25 -1.79 -12.34 -32.00
C SER A 25 -3.19 -11.73 -32.11
N LEU A 26 -4.11 -12.12 -31.21
CA LEU A 26 -5.45 -11.53 -31.12
C LEU A 26 -5.39 -10.04 -30.79
N TYR A 27 -4.56 -9.65 -29.82
CA TYR A 27 -4.39 -8.25 -29.44
C TYR A 27 -3.84 -7.40 -30.62
N GLN A 28 -2.80 -7.88 -31.30
CA GLN A 28 -2.12 -7.17 -32.40
C GLN A 28 -2.99 -7.07 -33.67
N LYS A 29 -3.52 -8.19 -34.18
CA LYS A 29 -4.23 -8.23 -35.48
C LYS A 29 -5.54 -7.44 -35.50
N LYS A 30 -6.18 -7.28 -34.34
CA LYS A 30 -7.51 -6.68 -34.25
C LYS A 30 -7.50 -5.28 -33.64
N ALA A 31 -6.31 -4.70 -33.41
CA ALA A 31 -6.13 -3.38 -32.81
C ALA A 31 -7.05 -3.19 -31.58
N LEU A 32 -7.02 -4.17 -30.67
CA LEU A 32 -7.89 -4.22 -29.48
C LEU A 32 -7.52 -3.18 -28.41
N ARG A 33 -6.66 -2.24 -28.74
CA ARG A 33 -6.26 -1.15 -27.86
C ARG A 33 -7.49 -0.41 -27.31
N GLY A 34 -7.58 -0.29 -25.99
CA GLY A 34 -8.78 0.20 -25.31
C GLY A 34 -9.92 -0.82 -25.34
N VAL A 35 -9.63 -2.09 -24.99
CA VAL A 35 -10.51 -3.26 -25.20
C VAL A 35 -11.89 -3.08 -24.54
N ARG A 36 -11.98 -2.24 -23.49
CA ARG A 36 -13.20 -2.00 -22.70
C ARG A 36 -14.44 -1.68 -23.54
N ASN A 37 -14.27 -1.04 -24.71
CA ASN A 37 -15.37 -0.68 -25.61
C ASN A 37 -15.61 -1.69 -26.76
N LYS A 38 -14.65 -2.60 -27.03
CA LYS A 38 -14.67 -3.59 -28.12
C LYS A 38 -14.87 -5.04 -27.63
N TRP A 39 -14.97 -5.23 -26.31
CA TRP A 39 -15.09 -6.54 -25.64
C TRP A 39 -16.18 -7.48 -26.20
N PRO A 40 -17.40 -7.01 -26.55
CA PRO A 40 -18.49 -7.92 -26.93
C PRO A 40 -18.22 -8.77 -28.18
N GLU A 41 -17.38 -8.31 -29.11
CA GLU A 41 -17.13 -9.00 -30.38
C GLU A 41 -16.18 -10.19 -30.26
N TYR A 42 -15.34 -10.22 -29.20
CA TYR A 42 -14.25 -11.20 -29.05
C TYR A 42 -14.39 -12.09 -27.82
N ASP A 43 -15.45 -11.88 -27.08
CA ASP A 43 -15.74 -12.53 -25.80
C ASP A 43 -15.78 -14.07 -25.93
N SER A 44 -16.35 -14.62 -27.00
CA SER A 44 -16.45 -16.09 -27.17
C SER A 44 -15.10 -16.79 -27.40
N ILE A 45 -14.24 -16.24 -28.26
CA ILE A 45 -12.91 -16.80 -28.55
C ILE A 45 -12.00 -16.68 -27.33
N VAL A 46 -12.00 -15.49 -26.70
CA VAL A 46 -11.20 -15.24 -25.49
C VAL A 46 -11.65 -16.16 -24.35
N LYS A 47 -12.96 -16.32 -24.14
CA LYS A 47 -13.51 -17.26 -23.15
C LYS A 47 -13.05 -18.69 -23.41
N GLN A 48 -13.06 -19.16 -24.66
CA GLN A 48 -12.60 -20.50 -24.98
C GLN A 48 -11.10 -20.68 -24.70
N LEU A 49 -10.26 -19.70 -25.07
CA LEU A 49 -8.83 -19.76 -24.78
C LEU A 49 -8.54 -19.76 -23.27
N VAL A 50 -9.27 -18.93 -22.51
CA VAL A 50 -9.17 -18.88 -21.05
C VAL A 50 -9.65 -20.17 -20.39
N MET A 51 -10.74 -20.76 -20.88
CA MET A 51 -11.21 -22.07 -20.41
C MET A 51 -10.15 -23.15 -20.63
N ASN A 52 -9.54 -23.19 -21.82
CA ASN A 52 -8.46 -24.13 -22.10
C ASN A 52 -7.25 -23.89 -21.16
N PHE A 53 -6.87 -22.63 -20.95
CA PHE A 53 -5.77 -22.26 -20.06
C PHE A 53 -5.96 -22.77 -18.63
N ASN A 54 -7.20 -22.78 -18.13
CA ASN A 54 -7.50 -23.24 -16.77
C ASN A 54 -7.28 -24.75 -16.57
N GLU A 55 -7.20 -25.52 -17.67
CA GLU A 55 -6.91 -26.96 -17.66
C GLU A 55 -5.41 -27.27 -17.84
N TYR A 56 -4.56 -26.24 -18.04
CA TYR A 56 -3.14 -26.45 -18.29
C TYR A 56 -2.38 -26.87 -17.02
N PRO A 57 -1.31 -27.67 -17.17
CA PRO A 57 -0.52 -28.13 -16.04
C PRO A 57 0.17 -26.96 -15.33
N ALA A 58 0.43 -27.10 -14.03
CA ALA A 58 1.19 -26.09 -13.30
C ALA A 58 2.62 -25.93 -13.86
N PRO A 59 3.16 -24.70 -13.95
CA PRO A 59 4.57 -24.47 -14.26
C PRO A 59 5.50 -25.23 -13.32
N SER A 60 6.58 -25.82 -13.85
CA SER A 60 7.59 -26.43 -13.01
C SER A 60 8.53 -25.37 -12.44
N LYS A 61 8.88 -25.54 -11.16
CA LYS A 61 9.73 -24.62 -10.41
C LYS A 61 10.99 -25.34 -9.94
N HIS A 62 12.15 -24.85 -10.37
CA HIS A 62 13.45 -25.35 -9.97
C HIS A 62 14.19 -24.32 -9.10
N THR A 63 15.13 -24.79 -8.28
CA THR A 63 15.99 -23.91 -7.48
C THR A 63 16.86 -23.06 -8.41
N GLY A 64 16.88 -21.74 -8.16
CA GLY A 64 17.69 -20.83 -8.96
C GLY A 64 19.18 -20.96 -8.67
N THR A 65 19.99 -20.50 -9.61
CA THR A 65 21.45 -20.56 -9.55
C THR A 65 22.09 -19.17 -9.55
N CYS A 66 23.32 -19.07 -9.04
CA CYS A 66 24.09 -17.83 -9.14
C CYS A 66 24.48 -17.55 -10.59
N ASP A 67 24.36 -16.29 -11.01
CA ASP A 67 24.62 -15.87 -12.38
C ASP A 67 26.08 -16.14 -12.77
N ILE A 68 27.03 -16.02 -11.82
CA ILE A 68 28.45 -16.32 -12.06
C ILE A 68 28.72 -17.77 -12.49
N LYS A 69 27.82 -18.71 -12.19
CA LYS A 69 28.00 -20.13 -12.53
C LYS A 69 27.37 -20.50 -13.87
N ASN A 70 26.29 -19.83 -14.27
CA ASN A 70 25.39 -20.30 -15.33
C ASN A 70 25.20 -19.29 -16.48
N MET A 71 25.72 -18.07 -16.37
CA MET A 71 25.54 -17.05 -17.40
C MET A 71 26.42 -17.32 -18.64
N ASN A 72 25.81 -17.36 -19.84
CA ASN A 72 26.53 -17.49 -21.11
C ASN A 72 27.11 -16.12 -21.56
N ALA A 73 28.31 -16.14 -22.17
CA ALA A 73 28.91 -15.00 -22.85
C ALA A 73 27.98 -14.40 -23.91
N ASP A 74 27.29 -15.21 -24.72
CA ASP A 74 26.39 -14.71 -25.76
C ASP A 74 25.24 -13.85 -25.18
N PHE A 75 24.70 -14.27 -24.03
CA PHE A 75 23.67 -13.52 -23.31
C PHE A 75 24.19 -12.16 -22.84
N LEU A 76 25.42 -12.11 -22.32
CA LEU A 76 26.04 -10.88 -21.85
C LEU A 76 26.37 -9.94 -23.03
N ILE A 77 26.88 -10.49 -24.14
CA ILE A 77 27.17 -9.72 -25.35
C ILE A 77 25.87 -9.11 -25.89
N ASP A 78 24.79 -9.89 -26.02
CA ASP A 78 23.47 -9.39 -26.43
C ASP A 78 23.02 -8.23 -25.55
N ASN A 79 23.10 -8.40 -24.23
CA ASN A 79 22.68 -7.38 -23.28
C ASN A 79 23.49 -6.09 -23.41
N ILE A 80 24.83 -6.20 -23.50
CA ILE A 80 25.75 -5.07 -23.57
C ILE A 80 25.54 -4.31 -24.89
N GLU A 81 25.59 -5.01 -26.03
CA GLU A 81 25.45 -4.37 -27.34
C GLU A 81 24.08 -3.72 -27.51
N SER A 82 23.00 -4.40 -27.10
CA SER A 82 21.64 -3.87 -27.15
C SER A 82 21.49 -2.62 -26.26
N ALA A 83 22.05 -2.62 -25.05
CA ALA A 83 22.03 -1.46 -24.16
C ALA A 83 22.83 -0.27 -24.71
N PHE A 84 24.04 -0.50 -25.23
CA PHE A 84 24.85 0.57 -25.83
C PHE A 84 24.23 1.12 -27.11
N ASN A 85 23.57 0.29 -27.91
CA ASN A 85 22.81 0.74 -29.07
C ASN A 85 21.68 1.70 -28.66
N GLU A 86 20.90 1.37 -27.62
CA GLU A 86 19.89 2.29 -27.09
C GLU A 86 20.53 3.59 -26.60
N TRP A 87 21.56 3.50 -25.76
CA TRP A 87 22.18 4.69 -25.17
C TRP A 87 22.74 5.68 -26.19
N ARG A 88 23.22 5.20 -27.35
CA ARG A 88 23.73 6.05 -28.44
C ARG A 88 22.65 6.64 -29.33
N ASN A 89 21.53 5.94 -29.52
CA ASN A 89 20.58 6.24 -30.59
C ASN A 89 19.19 6.67 -30.10
N ASN A 90 18.87 6.49 -28.82
CA ASN A 90 17.55 6.76 -28.27
C ASN A 90 17.44 8.22 -27.77
N PRO A 91 16.47 9.02 -28.29
CA PRO A 91 16.29 10.41 -27.89
C PRO A 91 16.09 10.64 -26.39
N LEU A 92 15.52 9.67 -25.68
CA LEU A 92 15.29 9.76 -24.23
C LEU A 92 16.57 9.67 -23.40
N LEU A 93 17.68 9.24 -24.02
CA LEU A 93 18.91 8.91 -23.32
C LEU A 93 20.04 9.91 -23.57
N VAL A 94 19.81 10.95 -24.38
CA VAL A 94 20.83 11.94 -24.80
C VAL A 94 21.55 12.59 -23.62
N ASN A 95 20.82 12.86 -22.53
CA ASN A 95 21.36 13.50 -21.32
C ASN A 95 21.65 12.52 -20.18
N LEU A 96 21.56 11.20 -20.41
CA LEU A 96 21.79 10.19 -19.38
C LEU A 96 23.29 10.01 -19.14
N SER A 97 23.73 10.23 -17.90
CA SER A 97 25.13 10.03 -17.51
C SER A 97 25.55 8.56 -17.66
N PHE A 98 26.85 8.29 -17.81
CA PHE A 98 27.33 6.90 -17.87
C PHE A 98 27.07 6.13 -16.56
N ASP A 99 27.11 6.83 -15.41
CA ASP A 99 26.79 6.21 -14.13
C ASP A 99 25.32 5.80 -14.04
N ASP A 100 24.41 6.67 -14.50
CA ASP A 100 22.99 6.32 -14.59
C ASP A 100 22.74 5.25 -15.65
N PHE A 101 23.43 5.27 -16.79
CA PHE A 101 23.34 4.21 -17.81
C PHE A 101 23.63 2.83 -17.23
N LYS A 102 24.68 2.69 -16.41
CA LYS A 102 25.05 1.41 -15.76
C LYS A 102 23.97 0.86 -14.84
N GLU A 103 23.10 1.71 -14.31
CA GLU A 103 22.08 1.35 -13.31
C GLU A 103 20.64 1.36 -13.87
N ALA A 104 20.39 2.18 -14.88
CA ALA A 104 19.06 2.47 -15.41
C ALA A 104 18.77 1.82 -16.76
N ILE A 105 19.79 1.35 -17.51
CA ILE A 105 19.63 0.75 -18.86
C ILE A 105 20.42 -0.55 -19.00
N LEU A 106 21.72 -0.53 -18.69
CA LEU A 106 22.65 -1.65 -18.88
C LEU A 106 22.26 -2.95 -18.16
N PRO A 107 21.64 -2.94 -16.96
CA PRO A 107 21.37 -4.19 -16.24
C PRO A 107 20.50 -5.17 -17.05
N TYR A 108 20.90 -6.45 -17.06
CA TYR A 108 20.11 -7.56 -17.60
C TYR A 108 19.10 -8.13 -16.59
N ARG A 109 19.26 -7.76 -15.32
CA ARG A 109 18.49 -8.26 -14.18
C ARG A 109 18.14 -7.10 -13.26
N THR A 110 17.00 -7.23 -12.58
CA THR A 110 16.53 -6.25 -11.61
C THR A 110 16.45 -6.82 -10.18
N GLY A 111 15.95 -8.03 -10.02
CA GLY A 111 15.76 -8.67 -8.73
C GLY A 111 16.41 -10.06 -8.70
N ASN A 112 15.59 -11.06 -8.40
CA ASN A 112 15.96 -12.47 -8.35
C ASN A 112 15.07 -13.34 -9.27
N GLU A 113 14.55 -12.73 -10.34
CA GLU A 113 13.74 -13.33 -11.38
C GLU A 113 14.47 -14.45 -12.15
N HIS A 114 13.72 -15.36 -12.77
CA HIS A 114 14.27 -16.21 -13.80
C HIS A 114 14.59 -15.36 -15.06
N LEU A 115 15.61 -15.73 -15.85
CA LEU A 115 16.04 -15.00 -17.06
C LEU A 115 15.82 -15.82 -18.35
N PRO A 116 14.57 -16.04 -18.80
CA PRO A 116 14.27 -16.78 -20.02
C PRO A 116 14.39 -15.93 -21.31
N PHE A 117 14.63 -14.61 -21.20
CA PHE A 117 14.72 -13.71 -22.34
C PHE A 117 16.02 -12.92 -22.32
N THR A 118 16.65 -12.78 -23.49
CA THR A 118 17.72 -11.80 -23.70
C THR A 118 17.15 -10.37 -23.77
N LYS A 119 18.01 -9.34 -23.69
CA LYS A 119 17.55 -7.94 -23.79
C LYS A 119 16.94 -7.69 -25.16
N THR A 120 17.56 -8.19 -26.22
CA THR A 120 17.01 -8.07 -27.59
C THR A 120 15.68 -8.81 -27.75
N ALA A 121 15.51 -9.99 -27.14
CA ALA A 121 14.23 -10.71 -27.18
C ALA A 121 13.10 -9.92 -26.50
N LEU A 122 13.37 -9.29 -25.35
CA LEU A 122 12.41 -8.39 -24.70
C LEU A 122 12.12 -7.16 -25.58
N LYS A 123 13.16 -6.52 -26.13
CA LYS A 123 13.01 -5.37 -27.02
C LYS A 123 12.10 -5.69 -28.20
N ASN A 124 12.38 -6.78 -28.93
CA ASN A 124 11.59 -7.20 -30.08
C ASN A 124 10.13 -7.47 -29.76
N LYS A 125 9.85 -7.91 -28.52
CA LYS A 125 8.49 -8.21 -28.07
C LYS A 125 7.69 -6.96 -27.67
N TYR A 126 8.33 -5.95 -27.08
CA TYR A 126 7.61 -4.84 -26.45
C TYR A 126 7.85 -3.47 -27.09
N HIS A 127 8.98 -3.23 -27.75
CA HIS A 127 9.36 -1.90 -28.19
C HIS A 127 8.34 -1.25 -29.12
N HIS A 128 7.80 -1.99 -30.11
CA HIS A 128 6.77 -1.48 -31.04
C HIS A 128 5.45 -1.13 -30.36
N ILE A 129 5.18 -1.71 -29.18
CA ILE A 129 4.00 -1.41 -28.36
C ILE A 129 4.23 -0.11 -27.60
N LEU A 130 5.44 0.06 -27.08
CA LEU A 130 5.86 1.19 -26.27
C LEU A 130 6.08 2.48 -27.08
N SER A 131 6.49 2.36 -28.34
CA SER A 131 6.86 3.51 -29.19
C SER A 131 5.75 4.01 -30.12
N GLN A 132 4.51 3.49 -30.00
CA GLN A 132 3.41 3.84 -30.92
C GLN A 132 3.10 5.33 -31.00
N LYS A 133 3.22 6.05 -29.88
CA LYS A 133 3.01 7.50 -29.80
C LYS A 133 4.32 8.29 -29.79
N GLY A 134 5.40 7.66 -30.26
CA GLY A 134 6.75 8.22 -30.20
C GLY A 134 7.42 8.01 -28.84
N MET A 135 8.71 8.33 -28.80
CA MET A 135 9.59 8.17 -27.64
C MET A 135 10.19 9.52 -27.23
N GLU A 136 9.39 10.59 -27.26
CA GLU A 136 9.85 11.93 -26.87
C GLU A 136 9.58 12.22 -25.38
N SER A 137 8.71 11.44 -24.75
CA SER A 137 8.32 11.61 -23.35
C SER A 137 8.20 10.27 -22.64
N ILE A 138 8.91 10.13 -21.52
CA ILE A 138 8.84 8.95 -20.65
C ILE A 138 7.40 8.75 -20.14
N ARG A 139 6.70 9.82 -19.74
CA ARG A 139 5.29 9.72 -19.31
C ARG A 139 4.41 9.11 -20.41
N THR A 140 4.62 9.49 -21.67
CA THR A 140 3.89 8.92 -22.81
C THR A 140 4.17 7.43 -22.94
N VAL A 141 5.44 7.02 -22.96
CA VAL A 141 5.82 5.61 -23.11
C VAL A 141 5.30 4.75 -21.94
N ILE A 142 5.40 5.24 -20.69
CA ILE A 142 4.84 4.55 -19.52
C ILE A 142 3.31 4.45 -19.61
N GLY A 143 2.63 5.48 -20.16
CA GLY A 143 1.20 5.43 -20.43
C GLY A 143 0.81 4.36 -21.46
N GLU A 144 1.61 4.20 -22.52
CA GLU A 144 1.44 3.12 -23.51
C GLU A 144 1.59 1.74 -22.86
N TYR A 145 2.62 1.58 -22.02
CA TYR A 145 2.87 0.35 -21.28
C TYR A 145 1.72 -0.01 -20.34
N ILE A 146 1.26 0.95 -19.52
CA ILE A 146 0.14 0.80 -18.61
C ILE A 146 -1.13 0.39 -19.36
N GLN A 147 -1.42 1.06 -20.48
CA GLN A 147 -2.59 0.72 -21.29
C GLN A 147 -2.49 -0.70 -21.85
N TYR A 148 -1.32 -1.10 -22.36
CA TYR A 148 -1.09 -2.45 -22.87
C TYR A 148 -1.31 -3.52 -21.79
N ILE A 149 -0.69 -3.35 -20.61
CA ILE A 149 -0.86 -4.32 -19.51
C ILE A 149 -2.32 -4.35 -19.03
N THR A 150 -2.99 -3.20 -18.98
CA THR A 150 -4.40 -3.11 -18.60
C THR A 150 -5.30 -3.84 -19.61
N ASP A 151 -5.07 -3.65 -20.90
CA ASP A 151 -5.81 -4.31 -21.97
C ASP A 151 -5.61 -5.83 -21.93
N LEU A 152 -4.38 -6.31 -21.71
CA LEU A 152 -4.13 -7.73 -21.51
C LEU A 152 -4.83 -8.24 -20.25
N ARG A 153 -4.74 -7.54 -19.11
CA ARG A 153 -5.49 -7.95 -17.91
C ARG A 153 -6.99 -8.07 -18.14
N ILE A 154 -7.56 -7.23 -18.98
CA ILE A 154 -8.97 -7.36 -19.38
C ILE A 154 -9.16 -8.66 -20.20
N LEU A 155 -8.33 -8.90 -21.22
CA LEU A 155 -8.35 -10.11 -22.06
C LEU A 155 -8.19 -11.43 -21.28
N TYR A 156 -7.38 -11.44 -20.24
CA TYR A 156 -7.10 -12.65 -19.45
C TYR A 156 -8.04 -12.78 -18.24
N ARG A 157 -9.16 -12.04 -18.20
CA ARG A 157 -10.13 -12.14 -17.11
C ARG A 157 -10.71 -13.56 -17.04
N GLY A 158 -10.66 -14.17 -15.86
CA GLY A 158 -11.11 -15.55 -15.61
C GLY A 158 -10.03 -16.61 -15.84
N ALA A 159 -8.82 -16.24 -16.26
CA ALA A 159 -7.69 -17.15 -16.29
C ALA A 159 -7.14 -17.35 -14.87
N THR A 160 -7.04 -18.61 -14.46
CA THR A 160 -6.68 -19.07 -13.11
C THR A 160 -5.35 -19.83 -13.15
N PRO A 161 -4.21 -19.12 -13.16
CA PRO A 161 -2.90 -19.77 -13.25
C PRO A 161 -2.61 -20.63 -12.02
N GLN A 162 -2.12 -21.85 -12.24
CA GLN A 162 -1.76 -22.81 -11.20
C GLN A 162 -0.36 -22.55 -10.58
N GLY A 163 0.31 -21.46 -10.94
CA GLY A 163 1.66 -21.12 -10.47
C GLY A 163 2.22 -19.86 -11.12
N HIS A 164 3.46 -19.49 -10.75
CA HIS A 164 4.16 -18.34 -11.36
C HIS A 164 4.43 -18.59 -12.84
N LEU A 165 4.13 -17.61 -13.68
CA LEU A 165 4.30 -17.68 -15.14
C LEU A 165 5.48 -16.83 -15.64
N GLY A 166 6.35 -16.36 -14.75
CA GLY A 166 7.46 -15.46 -15.09
C GLY A 166 6.94 -14.11 -15.57
N VAL A 167 7.36 -13.67 -16.77
CA VAL A 167 6.94 -12.37 -17.35
C VAL A 167 5.43 -12.27 -17.55
N TYR A 168 4.75 -13.40 -17.76
CA TYR A 168 3.32 -13.42 -18.06
C TYR A 168 2.44 -13.18 -16.82
N ASP A 169 3.00 -13.20 -15.61
CA ASP A 169 2.31 -12.75 -14.39
C ASP A 169 1.82 -11.29 -14.51
N LEU A 170 2.47 -10.48 -15.35
CA LEU A 170 2.03 -9.10 -15.64
C LEU A 170 0.59 -9.05 -16.18
N TYR A 171 0.17 -10.08 -16.92
CA TYR A 171 -1.08 -10.10 -17.67
C TYR A 171 -2.24 -10.67 -16.86
N MET A 172 -1.96 -11.25 -15.70
CA MET A 172 -2.97 -11.95 -14.89
C MET A 172 -3.60 -10.99 -13.87
N ASN A 173 -4.92 -11.08 -13.69
CA ASN A 173 -5.64 -10.31 -12.65
C ASN A 173 -5.52 -10.97 -11.27
N GLU A 174 -5.51 -12.30 -11.23
CA GLU A 174 -5.74 -13.09 -10.01
C GLU A 174 -4.45 -13.66 -9.42
N PHE A 175 -3.37 -13.67 -10.21
CA PHE A 175 -2.09 -14.15 -9.72
C PHE A 175 -1.44 -13.11 -8.81
N LYS A 176 -1.76 -13.25 -7.51
CA LYS A 176 -1.21 -12.58 -6.31
C LYS A 176 -0.52 -11.27 -6.67
N MET A 177 -1.17 -10.11 -6.48
CA MET A 177 -0.62 -8.75 -6.67
C MET A 177 0.83 -8.59 -6.14
N ASN A 178 1.78 -9.14 -6.89
CA ASN A 178 3.15 -9.34 -6.47
C ASN A 178 3.90 -8.16 -7.07
N CYS A 179 3.78 -7.03 -6.40
CA CYS A 179 4.41 -5.79 -6.82
C CYS A 179 5.92 -5.98 -7.07
N PHE A 180 6.59 -6.89 -6.34
CA PHE A 180 7.97 -7.26 -6.63
C PHE A 180 8.15 -7.81 -8.05
N ASN A 181 7.40 -8.85 -8.42
CA ASN A 181 7.55 -9.49 -9.74
C ASN A 181 7.11 -8.56 -10.88
N ILE A 182 5.99 -7.85 -10.68
CA ILE A 182 5.48 -6.87 -11.65
C ILE A 182 6.54 -5.80 -11.92
N THR A 183 7.04 -5.14 -10.87
CA THR A 183 8.05 -4.09 -10.99
C THR A 183 9.36 -4.62 -11.58
N THR A 184 9.77 -5.83 -11.22
CA THR A 184 10.97 -6.49 -11.77
C THR A 184 10.87 -6.66 -13.29
N TRP A 185 9.78 -7.25 -13.78
CA TRP A 185 9.59 -7.43 -15.22
C TRP A 185 9.38 -6.12 -15.96
N SER A 186 8.66 -5.16 -15.36
CA SER A 186 8.51 -3.83 -15.94
C SER A 186 9.86 -3.14 -16.10
N CYS A 187 10.75 -3.20 -15.10
CA CYS A 187 12.12 -2.69 -15.24
C CYS A 187 12.85 -3.36 -16.41
N ASN A 188 12.85 -4.69 -16.50
CA ASN A 188 13.55 -5.40 -17.56
C ASN A 188 13.01 -5.07 -18.97
N ILE A 189 11.67 -5.02 -19.13
CA ILE A 189 11.00 -4.70 -20.40
C ILE A 189 11.30 -3.27 -20.85
N LEU A 190 11.15 -2.32 -19.93
CA LEU A 190 11.33 -0.90 -20.22
C LEU A 190 12.81 -0.59 -20.53
N ARG A 191 13.75 -1.15 -19.78
CA ARG A 191 15.20 -1.04 -20.04
C ARG A 191 15.60 -1.64 -21.39
N ALA A 192 15.01 -2.78 -21.76
CA ALA A 192 15.24 -3.39 -23.07
C ALA A 192 14.76 -2.50 -24.22
N SER A 193 13.77 -1.64 -23.96
CA SER A 193 13.22 -0.69 -24.94
C SER A 193 13.82 0.71 -24.82
N GLY A 194 14.97 0.85 -24.14
CA GLY A 194 15.69 2.12 -24.00
C GLY A 194 15.03 3.15 -23.08
N ILE A 195 14.15 2.72 -22.18
CA ILE A 195 13.57 3.59 -21.15
C ILE A 195 14.41 3.47 -19.87
N PRO A 196 14.94 4.58 -19.32
CA PRO A 196 15.72 4.53 -18.10
C PRO A 196 14.80 4.27 -16.91
N VAL A 197 15.05 3.17 -16.18
CA VAL A 197 14.20 2.76 -15.05
C VAL A 197 15.04 2.25 -13.88
N TYR A 198 14.64 2.65 -12.69
CA TYR A 198 15.14 2.15 -11.40
C TYR A 198 14.09 1.31 -10.69
N PHE A 199 14.55 0.29 -9.96
CA PHE A 199 13.72 -0.51 -9.08
C PHE A 199 13.84 0.01 -7.65
N GLU A 200 12.72 0.48 -7.09
CA GLU A 200 12.68 1.09 -5.78
C GLU A 200 11.62 0.43 -4.90
N PHE A 201 11.83 0.47 -3.59
CA PHE A 201 10.90 -0.13 -2.63
C PHE A 201 10.98 0.52 -1.25
N THR A 202 9.89 0.37 -0.50
CA THR A 202 9.86 0.63 0.94
C THR A 202 9.84 -0.72 1.67
N PRO A 203 10.70 -0.97 2.67
CA PRO A 203 10.62 -2.19 3.47
C PRO A 203 9.28 -2.27 4.21
N GLN A 204 8.78 -1.12 4.67
CA GLN A 204 7.48 -1.00 5.33
C GLN A 204 6.90 0.41 5.13
N TYR A 205 5.58 0.57 5.17
CA TYR A 205 4.95 1.89 5.30
C TYR A 205 4.83 2.32 6.76
N ARG A 206 4.60 3.61 7.00
CA ARG A 206 4.29 4.11 8.35
C ARG A 206 3.04 3.49 8.96
N ASP A 207 2.08 3.10 8.12
CA ASP A 207 0.74 2.71 8.53
C ASP A 207 0.43 1.22 8.31
N ARG A 208 1.33 0.44 7.69
CA ARG A 208 1.09 -0.99 7.40
C ARG A 208 2.37 -1.78 7.17
N ASP A 209 2.30 -3.08 7.47
CA ASP A 209 3.44 -3.99 7.53
C ASP A 209 4.03 -4.40 6.17
N ASN A 210 3.25 -4.34 5.09
CA ASN A 210 3.70 -4.93 3.83
C ASN A 210 4.68 -4.01 3.08
N PRO A 211 5.79 -4.56 2.53
CA PRO A 211 6.63 -3.83 1.60
C PRO A 211 5.86 -3.51 0.31
N HIS A 212 6.35 -2.52 -0.42
CA HIS A 212 5.87 -2.22 -1.78
C HIS A 212 7.03 -1.85 -2.68
N TYR A 213 6.90 -2.21 -3.96
CA TYR A 213 7.94 -2.11 -4.97
C TYR A 213 7.38 -1.37 -6.18
N TRP A 214 8.13 -0.41 -6.71
CA TRP A 214 7.71 0.42 -7.83
C TRP A 214 8.88 0.77 -8.75
N CYS A 215 8.55 1.24 -9.95
CA CYS A 215 9.53 1.73 -10.90
C CYS A 215 9.75 3.23 -10.67
N ALA A 216 10.94 3.75 -10.97
CA ALA A 216 11.17 5.18 -11.07
C ALA A 216 11.94 5.51 -12.35
N SER A 217 11.48 6.51 -13.10
CA SER A 217 12.09 6.94 -14.36
C SER A 217 12.27 8.46 -14.38
N PRO A 218 13.37 8.97 -14.96
CA PRO A 218 13.59 10.41 -15.07
C PRO A 218 12.48 11.09 -15.85
N ASP A 219 12.13 12.30 -15.47
CA ASP A 219 11.36 13.22 -16.31
C ASP A 219 12.29 14.02 -17.24
N SER A 220 11.74 15.04 -17.91
CA SER A 220 12.54 15.93 -18.78
C SER A 220 13.58 16.77 -18.03
N THR A 221 13.53 16.81 -16.69
CA THR A 221 14.51 17.48 -15.83
C THR A 221 15.54 16.51 -15.24
N ASN A 222 15.55 15.26 -15.71
CA ASN A 222 16.36 14.15 -15.21
C ASN A 222 16.07 13.76 -13.74
N ILE A 223 14.95 14.20 -13.17
CA ILE A 223 14.55 13.80 -11.82
C ILE A 223 13.79 12.49 -11.93
N PRO A 224 14.26 11.39 -11.31
CA PRO A 224 13.50 10.14 -11.34
C PRO A 224 12.18 10.34 -10.58
N LEU A 225 11.06 10.00 -11.21
CA LEU A 225 9.73 10.06 -10.63
C LEU A 225 9.17 8.64 -10.49
N PRO A 226 8.61 8.27 -9.32
CA PRO A 226 8.04 6.94 -9.10
C PRO A 226 6.72 6.71 -9.83
N TYR A 227 6.42 5.45 -10.10
CA TYR A 227 5.14 4.98 -10.64
C TYR A 227 4.94 3.48 -10.39
N THR A 228 3.68 3.07 -10.16
CA THR A 228 3.29 1.67 -9.93
C THR A 228 2.42 1.13 -11.07
N VAL A 229 3.01 0.31 -11.92
CA VAL A 229 2.29 -0.39 -12.99
C VAL A 229 1.38 -1.50 -12.45
N PRO A 230 0.22 -1.77 -13.11
CA PRO A 230 -0.30 -1.10 -14.30
C PRO A 230 -1.23 0.07 -14.00
N ASN A 231 -1.33 0.54 -12.76
CA ASN A 231 -2.43 1.47 -12.40
C ASN A 231 -2.03 2.94 -12.46
N ASN A 232 -0.75 3.23 -12.22
CA ASN A 232 -0.27 4.58 -11.94
C ASN A 232 0.89 4.92 -12.86
N ASN A 233 0.81 6.06 -13.54
CA ASN A 233 1.93 6.67 -14.25
C ASN A 233 2.76 7.52 -13.27
N LEU A 234 3.77 8.24 -13.77
CA LEU A 234 4.68 9.08 -12.99
C LEU A 234 3.89 9.95 -11.99
N MET A 235 4.20 9.80 -10.70
CA MET A 235 3.61 10.54 -9.58
C MET A 235 2.12 10.31 -9.30
N ASP A 236 1.41 9.47 -10.06
CA ASP A 236 -0.05 9.33 -9.92
C ASP A 236 -0.47 8.76 -8.55
N ASP A 237 0.40 7.96 -7.90
CA ASP A 237 0.17 7.37 -6.58
C ASP A 237 0.98 7.99 -5.44
N TRP A 238 1.64 9.12 -5.69
CA TRP A 238 2.37 9.88 -4.68
C TRP A 238 1.48 10.21 -3.48
N GLU A 239 0.38 10.92 -3.75
CA GLU A 239 -0.54 11.41 -2.72
C GLU A 239 -1.29 10.30 -2.00
N SER A 240 -1.60 9.20 -2.71
CA SER A 240 -2.38 8.10 -2.13
C SER A 240 -1.55 7.11 -1.33
N GLU A 241 -0.29 6.89 -1.72
CA GLU A 241 0.50 5.75 -1.25
C GLU A 241 1.95 6.11 -0.93
N LEU A 242 2.73 6.60 -1.90
CA LEU A 242 4.20 6.60 -1.78
C LEU A 242 4.76 7.61 -0.77
N GLN A 243 4.05 8.72 -0.49
CA GLN A 243 4.43 9.69 0.55
C GLN A 243 4.37 9.12 1.99
N TYR A 244 3.83 7.92 2.16
CA TYR A 244 3.73 7.23 3.46
C TYR A 244 4.79 6.13 3.64
N SER A 245 5.70 5.96 2.67
CA SER A 245 6.87 5.09 2.80
C SER A 245 7.69 5.48 4.02
N SER A 246 8.26 4.52 4.76
CA SER A 246 9.12 4.83 5.91
C SER A 246 10.54 5.18 5.44
N LYS A 247 11.18 4.24 4.76
CA LYS A 247 12.50 4.37 4.14
C LYS A 247 12.40 3.88 2.72
N VAL A 248 13.15 4.49 1.80
CA VAL A 248 13.11 4.08 0.40
C VAL A 248 14.49 3.65 -0.06
N TYR A 249 14.53 2.44 -0.63
CA TYR A 249 15.74 1.85 -1.18
C TYR A 249 15.60 1.61 -2.66
N ARG A 250 16.67 1.92 -3.39
CA ARG A 250 16.88 1.51 -4.77
C ARG A 250 17.70 0.22 -4.78
N ARG A 251 17.29 -0.77 -5.57
CA ARG A 251 18.16 -1.89 -5.93
C ARG A 251 19.02 -1.49 -7.12
N THR A 252 20.31 -1.36 -6.86
CA THR A 252 21.33 -1.13 -7.88
C THR A 252 21.78 -2.47 -8.48
N TYR A 253 22.44 -2.41 -9.63
CA TYR A 253 23.18 -3.53 -10.20
C TYR A 253 24.58 -3.61 -9.57
N GLY A 254 25.26 -2.47 -9.39
CA GLY A 254 26.50 -2.39 -8.62
C GLY A 254 26.32 -2.78 -7.14
N ALA A 255 27.37 -3.33 -6.52
CA ALA A 255 27.36 -3.57 -5.08
C ALA A 255 27.66 -2.28 -4.31
N ASN A 256 26.88 -2.01 -3.26
CA ASN A 256 27.13 -0.93 -2.34
C ASN A 256 27.83 -1.44 -1.08
N ARG A 257 29.12 -1.11 -0.93
CA ARG A 257 29.98 -1.54 0.19
C ARG A 257 29.57 -0.98 1.55
N LYS A 258 28.63 -0.03 1.60
CA LYS A 258 28.08 0.53 2.84
C LYS A 258 26.90 -0.27 3.41
N THR A 259 26.43 -1.31 2.74
CA THR A 259 25.30 -2.13 3.20
C THR A 259 25.71 -3.06 4.35
N PRO A 260 24.77 -3.45 5.24
CA PRO A 260 25.02 -4.42 6.31
C PRO A 260 25.66 -5.71 5.82
N TYR A 261 25.36 -6.12 4.60
CA TYR A 261 25.97 -7.28 3.95
C TYR A 261 27.51 -7.26 3.95
N PHE A 262 28.13 -6.07 3.84
CA PHE A 262 29.59 -5.92 3.84
C PHE A 262 30.16 -5.37 5.14
N THR A 263 29.36 -4.65 5.94
CA THR A 263 29.82 -3.97 7.15
C THR A 263 29.66 -4.82 8.41
N ALA A 264 28.79 -5.84 8.37
CA ALA A 264 28.64 -6.80 9.45
C ALA A 264 29.91 -7.60 9.72
N ARG A 265 30.15 -7.97 10.98
CA ARG A 265 31.17 -8.96 11.35
C ARG A 265 30.79 -10.35 10.81
N PRO A 266 31.74 -11.30 10.68
CA PRO A 266 31.45 -12.64 10.18
C PRO A 266 30.37 -13.41 10.95
N ASP A 267 30.21 -13.12 12.23
CA ASP A 267 29.27 -13.73 13.18
C ASP A 267 28.08 -12.82 13.52
N GLU A 268 28.02 -11.62 12.94
CA GLU A 268 26.94 -10.66 13.20
C GLU A 268 25.71 -10.97 12.35
N SER A 269 24.59 -11.28 13.01
CA SER A 269 23.30 -11.46 12.35
C SER A 269 22.82 -10.15 11.72
N ILE A 270 22.27 -10.25 10.51
CA ILE A 270 21.69 -9.14 9.76
C ILE A 270 20.23 -9.44 9.37
N PRO A 271 19.31 -8.48 9.52
CA PRO A 271 17.93 -8.64 9.04
C PRO A 271 17.89 -8.92 7.53
N ALA A 272 17.11 -9.92 7.11
CA ALA A 272 17.08 -10.40 5.73
C ALA A 272 16.71 -9.31 4.71
N GLU A 273 15.84 -8.37 5.12
CA GLU A 273 15.37 -7.23 4.31
C GLU A 273 16.49 -6.24 3.98
N LEU A 274 17.52 -6.16 4.84
CA LEU A 274 18.67 -5.26 4.71
C LEU A 274 19.96 -6.01 4.33
N ALA A 275 19.93 -7.34 4.29
CA ALA A 275 21.01 -8.23 3.89
C ALA A 275 21.22 -8.29 2.36
N ILE A 276 20.98 -7.18 1.65
CA ILE A 276 21.04 -7.10 0.20
C ILE A 276 22.26 -6.24 -0.19
N PRO A 277 23.27 -6.79 -0.90
CA PRO A 277 24.53 -6.10 -1.21
C PRO A 277 24.38 -4.90 -2.16
N THR A 278 23.24 -4.79 -2.86
CA THR A 278 23.01 -3.78 -3.89
C THR A 278 21.99 -2.71 -3.47
N LEU A 279 21.72 -2.56 -2.17
CA LEU A 279 20.83 -1.49 -1.69
C LEU A 279 21.52 -0.14 -1.74
N LEU A 280 20.81 0.85 -2.25
CA LEU A 280 21.14 2.26 -2.12
C LEU A 280 19.97 2.97 -1.42
N ASP A 281 20.26 3.64 -0.31
CA ASP A 281 19.28 4.48 0.38
C ASP A 281 19.01 5.74 -0.46
N VAL A 282 17.75 5.89 -0.89
CA VAL A 282 17.27 7.04 -1.67
C VAL A 282 16.11 7.74 -0.96
N THR A 283 16.00 7.55 0.36
CA THR A 283 14.93 8.14 1.19
C THR A 283 14.86 9.66 1.03
N TRP A 284 16.00 10.33 0.84
CA TRP A 284 16.10 11.77 0.60
C TRP A 284 15.26 12.28 -0.58
N ARG A 285 14.92 11.41 -1.55
CA ARG A 285 14.03 11.77 -2.68
C ARG A 285 12.55 11.81 -2.31
N TYR A 286 12.18 11.10 -1.24
CA TYR A 286 10.80 10.88 -0.82
C TYR A 286 10.48 11.66 0.45
N HIS A 287 11.49 12.00 1.26
CA HIS A 287 11.30 12.67 2.53
C HIS A 287 12.40 13.69 2.80
N PRO A 288 12.11 14.77 3.54
CA PRO A 288 13.10 15.54 4.25
C PRO A 288 13.87 14.66 5.24
N THR A 289 15.19 14.57 5.11
CA THR A 289 16.04 13.71 5.94
C THR A 289 17.24 14.40 6.58
N ILE A 290 17.75 13.81 7.68
CA ILE A 290 19.00 14.20 8.33
C ILE A 290 19.94 12.99 8.48
N THR A 291 21.22 13.23 8.76
CA THR A 291 22.06 12.22 9.41
C THR A 291 21.93 12.39 10.92
N LEU A 292 21.50 11.34 11.61
CA LEU A 292 21.28 11.35 13.06
C LEU A 292 22.36 10.53 13.76
N ARG A 293 22.98 11.14 14.76
CA ARG A 293 23.91 10.45 15.68
C ARG A 293 23.27 10.32 17.05
N VAL A 294 23.08 9.10 17.50
CA VAL A 294 22.44 8.77 18.79
C VAL A 294 23.50 8.20 19.74
N PRO A 295 23.57 8.65 21.01
CA PRO A 295 24.44 8.04 22.01
C PRO A 295 24.22 6.53 22.12
N LEU A 296 25.31 5.79 22.29
CA LEU A 296 25.30 4.36 22.52
C LEU A 296 25.89 4.07 23.90
N ASP A 297 25.01 4.10 24.89
CA ASP A 297 25.36 3.98 26.32
C ASP A 297 25.52 2.53 26.78
N LEU A 298 25.69 1.59 25.84
CA LEU A 298 25.93 0.17 26.10
C LEU A 298 27.02 -0.39 25.19
N PHE A 299 27.59 -1.53 25.57
CA PHE A 299 28.58 -2.25 24.76
C PHE A 299 27.86 -3.32 23.94
N ILE A 300 28.02 -3.26 22.62
CA ILE A 300 27.52 -4.26 21.66
C ILE A 300 28.66 -4.70 20.75
N ASP A 301 28.59 -5.95 20.32
CA ASP A 301 29.53 -6.52 19.36
C ASP A 301 29.11 -6.31 17.91
N ASN A 302 27.90 -5.81 17.65
CA ASN A 302 27.44 -5.50 16.30
C ASN A 302 28.15 -4.25 15.73
N ASN A 303 28.60 -4.32 14.48
CA ASN A 303 29.04 -3.16 13.72
C ASN A 303 27.85 -2.33 13.19
N ASN A 304 26.69 -2.97 13.05
CA ASN A 304 25.46 -2.37 12.57
C ASN A 304 24.40 -2.29 13.68
N VAL A 305 23.63 -1.22 13.61
CA VAL A 305 22.43 -1.00 14.40
C VAL A 305 21.30 -0.61 13.45
N TYR A 306 20.06 -0.66 13.92
CA TYR A 306 18.88 -0.54 13.09
C TYR A 306 17.91 0.49 13.65
N LEU A 307 17.24 1.21 12.75
CA LEU A 307 15.98 1.86 13.07
C LEU A 307 14.86 0.92 12.63
N CYS A 308 14.06 0.50 13.60
CA CYS A 308 12.91 -0.35 13.38
C CYS A 308 11.61 0.44 13.39
N THR A 309 10.59 -0.10 12.74
CA THR A 309 9.19 0.37 12.85
C THR A 309 8.34 -0.73 13.48
N PHE A 310 7.18 -0.34 14.01
CA PHE A 310 6.20 -1.31 14.53
C PHE A 310 5.74 -2.26 13.43
N ASN A 311 5.64 -3.55 13.74
CA ASN A 311 5.10 -4.58 12.85
C ASN A 311 4.09 -5.44 13.62
N THR A 312 2.91 -5.71 13.07
CA THR A 312 1.85 -6.43 13.80
C THR A 312 2.24 -7.87 14.16
N LYS A 313 3.19 -8.48 13.44
CA LYS A 313 3.59 -9.89 13.64
C LYS A 313 4.83 -10.05 14.47
N THR A 314 5.86 -9.24 14.21
CA THR A 314 7.19 -9.36 14.84
C THR A 314 7.42 -8.29 15.90
N GLU A 315 6.42 -7.47 16.20
CA GLU A 315 6.45 -6.26 17.04
C GLU A 315 7.33 -5.13 16.48
N LEU A 316 8.54 -5.46 16.02
CA LEU A 316 9.48 -4.57 15.36
C LEU A 316 9.98 -5.20 14.05
N THR A 317 10.28 -4.36 13.05
CA THR A 317 11.05 -4.77 11.87
C THR A 317 12.03 -3.68 11.47
N ALA A 318 13.23 -4.05 11.04
CA ALA A 318 14.25 -3.10 10.61
C ALA A 318 13.89 -2.48 9.26
N VAL A 319 13.87 -1.14 9.22
CA VAL A 319 13.66 -0.39 7.96
C VAL A 319 14.86 0.47 7.59
N ALA A 320 15.80 0.71 8.51
CA ALA A 320 17.06 1.36 8.21
C ALA A 320 18.22 0.72 8.98
N TRP A 321 19.43 0.86 8.45
CA TRP A 321 20.67 0.54 9.17
C TRP A 321 21.46 1.80 9.50
N GLY A 322 22.27 1.69 10.54
CA GLY A 322 23.28 2.65 10.97
C GLY A 322 24.55 1.93 11.36
N LYS A 323 25.65 2.68 11.43
CA LYS A 323 26.97 2.17 11.84
C LYS A 323 27.28 2.56 13.27
N VAL A 324 28.04 1.71 13.96
CA VAL A 324 28.57 2.02 15.28
C VAL A 324 29.91 2.75 15.16
N ASP A 325 30.03 3.91 15.81
CA ASP A 325 31.31 4.59 16.07
C ASP A 325 31.73 4.30 17.52
N TYR A 326 32.53 3.25 17.70
CA TYR A 326 32.99 2.82 19.02
C TYR A 326 33.87 3.85 19.73
N LYS A 327 34.61 4.69 18.99
CA LYS A 327 35.49 5.71 19.60
C LYS A 327 34.68 6.81 20.25
N LYS A 328 33.56 7.19 19.63
CA LYS A 328 32.66 8.23 20.13
C LYS A 328 31.47 7.69 20.91
N ARG A 329 31.30 6.36 20.95
CA ARG A 329 30.15 5.66 21.54
C ARG A 329 28.83 6.20 21.00
N GLU A 330 28.70 6.23 19.68
CA GLU A 330 27.47 6.68 19.01
C GLU A 330 27.05 5.75 17.87
N ALA A 331 25.75 5.61 17.67
CA ALA A 331 25.11 5.04 16.51
C ALA A 331 24.86 6.14 15.46
N ILE A 332 25.21 5.89 14.20
CA ILE A 332 25.08 6.87 13.11
C ILE A 332 24.13 6.34 12.04
N PHE A 333 22.98 6.99 11.88
CA PHE A 333 21.96 6.67 10.89
C PHE A 333 21.93 7.74 9.79
N GLU A 334 22.10 7.33 8.54
CA GLU A 334 22.01 8.24 7.39
C GLU A 334 20.56 8.33 6.88
N GLN A 335 20.20 9.50 6.34
CA GLN A 335 18.89 9.76 5.73
C GLN A 335 17.68 9.41 6.63
N VAL A 336 17.72 9.76 7.91
CA VAL A 336 16.59 9.57 8.83
C VAL A 336 15.49 10.58 8.46
N PRO A 337 14.29 10.12 8.05
CA PRO A 337 13.20 11.00 7.67
C PRO A 337 12.55 11.66 8.89
N ILE A 338 12.10 12.90 8.70
CA ILE A 338 11.35 13.67 9.71
C ILE A 338 9.88 13.19 9.72
N ASN A 339 9.21 13.32 10.88
CA ASN A 339 7.82 12.90 11.13
C ASN A 339 7.58 11.38 11.03
N HIS A 340 8.59 10.60 11.37
CA HIS A 340 8.53 9.14 11.41
C HIS A 340 8.87 8.63 12.81
N LEU A 341 8.11 7.62 13.26
CA LEU A 341 8.38 6.89 14.49
C LEU A 341 9.42 5.80 14.24
N PHE A 342 10.51 5.82 15.01
CA PHE A 342 11.53 4.77 14.98
C PHE A 342 11.83 4.19 16.36
N PHE A 343 12.17 2.91 16.37
CA PHE A 343 12.64 2.14 17.52
C PHE A 343 14.12 1.77 17.27
N PRO A 344 15.07 2.40 17.97
CA PRO A 344 16.49 2.08 17.79
C PRO A 344 16.85 0.74 18.44
N ALA A 345 17.34 -0.20 17.64
CA ALA A 345 17.67 -1.54 18.09
C ALA A 345 18.98 -2.06 17.47
N TYR A 346 19.58 -3.06 18.11
CA TYR A 346 20.58 -3.93 17.48
C TYR A 346 19.98 -5.34 17.31
N TYR A 347 20.58 -6.17 16.48
CA TYR A 347 20.01 -7.45 16.05
C TYR A 347 20.92 -8.61 16.45
N VAL A 348 20.41 -9.51 17.29
CA VAL A 348 21.15 -10.68 17.81
C VAL A 348 20.19 -11.85 17.87
N ASP A 349 20.62 -13.04 17.45
CA ASP A 349 19.84 -14.28 17.52
C ASP A 349 18.41 -14.15 16.97
N GLU A 350 18.29 -13.46 15.84
CA GLU A 350 17.02 -13.16 15.16
C GLU A 350 16.05 -12.22 15.89
N GLU A 351 16.48 -11.61 17.00
CA GLU A 351 15.69 -10.69 17.82
C GLU A 351 16.20 -9.23 17.75
N TYR A 352 15.27 -8.28 17.85
CA TYR A 352 15.57 -6.85 17.95
C TYR A 352 15.66 -6.43 19.42
N ILE A 353 16.86 -6.00 19.84
CA ILE A 353 17.08 -5.51 21.21
C ILE A 353 17.19 -3.99 21.18
N SER A 354 16.24 -3.31 21.83
CA SER A 354 16.23 -1.84 21.91
C SER A 354 17.41 -1.32 22.72
N PHE A 355 18.11 -0.31 22.21
CA PHE A 355 19.22 0.35 22.92
C PHE A 355 18.92 1.81 23.29
N SER A 356 17.83 2.38 22.77
CA SER A 356 17.38 3.73 23.08
C SER A 356 15.84 3.78 23.08
N THR A 357 15.29 4.79 23.74
CA THR A 357 13.87 5.12 23.70
C THR A 357 13.42 5.35 22.24
N PRO A 358 12.23 4.89 21.83
CA PRO A 358 11.66 5.25 20.54
C PRO A 358 11.52 6.76 20.40
N PHE A 359 11.58 7.25 19.17
CA PHE A 359 11.52 8.69 18.93
C PHE A 359 10.81 9.05 17.64
N ILE A 360 10.37 10.30 17.58
CA ILE A 360 9.98 11.00 16.36
C ILE A 360 10.88 12.22 16.21
N LEU A 361 11.38 12.47 15.01
CA LEU A 361 11.95 13.77 14.66
C LEU A 361 10.83 14.68 14.18
N THR A 362 10.70 15.89 14.72
CA THR A 362 9.75 16.90 14.24
C THR A 362 10.50 18.12 13.74
N ALA A 363 9.86 18.95 12.93
CA ALA A 363 10.45 20.19 12.46
C ALA A 363 9.45 21.35 12.44
N ASP A 364 9.87 22.51 12.96
CA ASP A 364 9.09 23.76 12.86
C ASP A 364 9.29 24.45 11.51
N SER A 365 10.42 24.15 10.84
CA SER A 365 10.77 24.64 9.52
C SER A 365 11.66 23.64 8.81
N LEU A 366 11.41 23.45 7.52
CA LEU A 366 12.18 22.59 6.62
C LEU A 366 12.94 23.39 5.55
N ALA A 367 13.04 24.72 5.69
CA ALA A 367 13.59 25.59 4.63
C ALA A 367 15.01 25.24 4.14
N GLU A 368 15.81 24.53 4.95
CA GLU A 368 17.17 24.08 4.60
C GLU A 368 17.21 22.66 4.01
N ILE A 369 16.07 21.98 3.91
CA ILE A 369 15.96 20.61 3.41
C ILE A 369 15.13 20.61 2.12
N PRO A 370 15.65 20.06 1.01
CA PRO A 370 14.90 19.99 -0.24
C PRO A 370 13.58 19.23 -0.10
N GLU A 371 12.58 19.68 -0.86
CA GLU A 371 11.30 18.98 -0.97
C GLU A 371 11.46 17.66 -1.76
N PRO A 372 10.57 16.68 -1.55
CA PRO A 372 10.57 15.45 -2.33
C PRO A 372 10.58 15.71 -3.83
N PHE A 373 11.44 14.99 -4.56
CA PHE A 373 11.62 15.10 -6.01
C PHE A 373 11.94 16.51 -6.54
N SER A 374 12.55 17.38 -5.74
CA SER A 374 12.96 18.72 -6.21
C SER A 374 14.36 18.74 -6.86
N ASP A 375 15.17 17.71 -6.66
CA ASP A 375 16.54 17.62 -7.18
C ASP A 375 16.85 16.20 -7.72
N SER A 376 17.73 16.15 -8.73
CA SER A 376 18.26 14.92 -9.31
C SER A 376 19.44 14.35 -8.52
N LYS A 377 20.12 15.18 -7.70
CA LYS A 377 21.31 14.79 -6.94
C LYS A 377 21.06 14.81 -5.43
N PRO A 378 21.72 13.90 -4.67
CA PRO A 378 21.59 13.90 -3.22
C PRO A 378 22.17 15.19 -2.64
N TYR A 379 21.38 15.88 -1.80
CA TYR A 379 21.89 16.96 -0.97
C TYR A 379 22.77 16.40 0.15
N LYS A 380 23.64 17.22 0.73
CA LYS A 380 24.39 16.85 1.93
C LYS A 380 23.45 16.99 3.14
N PRO A 381 22.99 15.90 3.79
CA PRO A 381 22.04 16.03 4.87
C PRO A 381 22.67 16.74 6.07
N LEU A 382 21.85 17.49 6.83
CA LEU A 382 22.28 18.03 8.12
C LEU A 382 22.74 16.86 9.00
N ASP A 383 23.97 16.94 9.49
CA ASP A 383 24.55 15.94 10.41
C ASP A 383 24.39 16.45 11.85
N LEU A 384 23.48 15.80 12.58
CA LEU A 384 23.03 16.21 13.90
C LEU A 384 23.30 15.12 14.92
N ARG A 385 23.88 15.53 16.05
CA ARG A 385 24.09 14.68 17.21
C ARG A 385 23.06 14.96 18.28
N LEU A 386 22.45 13.91 18.82
CA LEU A 386 21.64 13.97 20.02
C LEU A 386 22.55 14.07 21.25
N LYS A 387 22.37 15.14 22.03
CA LYS A 387 23.04 15.36 23.31
C LYS A 387 22.08 16.04 24.28
N ASP A 388 21.89 15.46 25.47
CA ASP A 388 21.02 16.00 26.52
C ASP A 388 19.60 16.33 26.01
N GLY A 389 19.04 15.46 25.15
CA GLY A 389 17.73 15.63 24.53
C GLY A 389 17.66 16.65 23.40
N LYS A 390 18.76 17.32 23.05
CA LYS A 390 18.83 18.34 22.00
C LYS A 390 19.67 17.88 20.80
N LEU A 391 19.32 18.38 19.62
CA LEU A 391 20.08 18.12 18.40
C LEU A 391 21.10 19.23 18.17
N ILE A 392 22.38 18.86 18.04
CA ILE A 392 23.51 19.77 17.86
C ILE A 392 24.19 19.47 16.53
N SER A 393 24.46 20.50 15.73
CA SER A 393 25.21 20.34 14.48
C SER A 393 26.62 19.82 14.75
N THR A 394 27.07 18.85 13.96
CA THR A 394 28.46 18.35 14.02
C THR A 394 29.46 19.26 13.29
N SER A 395 28.98 20.32 12.64
CA SER A 395 29.84 21.32 11.97
C SER A 395 30.78 22.02 12.95
N PHE A 396 31.84 22.64 12.42
CA PHE A 396 32.90 23.28 13.18
C PHE A 396 32.38 24.28 14.24
N TRP A 397 31.29 24.99 13.93
CA TRP A 397 30.69 26.00 14.80
C TRP A 397 29.72 25.42 15.87
N ARG A 398 29.45 24.10 15.86
CA ARG A 398 28.61 23.34 16.82
C ARG A 398 27.36 24.07 17.31
N GLN A 399 26.65 24.73 16.39
CA GLN A 399 25.42 25.43 16.74
C GLN A 399 24.31 24.43 17.06
N THR A 400 23.49 24.76 18.06
CA THR A 400 22.28 23.98 18.36
C THR A 400 21.29 24.13 17.20
N ASN A 401 20.75 23.03 16.69
CA ASN A 401 19.68 23.09 15.71
C ASN A 401 18.42 23.63 16.41
N LYS A 402 17.83 24.69 15.86
CA LYS A 402 16.64 25.33 16.41
C LYS A 402 15.34 24.84 15.79
N HIS A 403 15.40 24.20 14.63
CA HIS A 403 14.23 23.91 13.80
C HIS A 403 13.82 22.44 13.85
N ILE A 404 14.76 21.53 14.06
CA ILE A 404 14.49 20.09 14.13
C ILE A 404 14.63 19.64 15.59
N HIS A 405 13.61 18.92 16.07
CA HIS A 405 13.49 18.48 17.45
C HIS A 405 13.45 16.97 17.53
N HIS A 406 14.12 16.42 18.55
CA HIS A 406 14.03 15.00 18.89
C HIS A 406 12.96 14.83 19.98
N LYS A 407 11.90 14.07 19.67
CA LYS A 407 10.80 13.77 20.60
C LYS A 407 10.89 12.32 21.07
N PRO A 408 11.51 12.03 22.23
CA PRO A 408 11.54 10.69 22.78
C PRO A 408 10.15 10.29 23.29
N ILE A 409 9.81 9.02 23.16
CA ILE A 409 8.53 8.46 23.58
C ILE A 409 8.77 7.59 24.82
N LYS A 410 8.48 8.17 25.98
CA LYS A 410 8.68 7.50 27.26
C LYS A 410 7.52 7.81 28.19
N PRO A 411 6.94 6.78 28.85
CA PRO A 411 5.94 7.01 29.88
C PRO A 411 6.45 8.01 30.93
N ASP A 412 5.61 8.97 31.29
CA ASP A 412 5.91 9.95 32.34
C ASP A 412 5.49 9.48 33.74
N MET A 413 5.06 8.21 33.84
CA MET A 413 4.54 7.55 35.05
C MET A 413 3.24 8.14 35.61
N GLN A 414 2.69 9.19 34.99
CA GLN A 414 1.32 9.61 35.27
C GLN A 414 0.36 8.57 34.70
N LYS A 415 -0.88 8.58 35.22
CA LYS A 415 -1.93 7.65 34.82
C LYS A 415 -3.10 8.41 34.24
N GLN A 416 -3.71 7.83 33.23
CA GLN A 416 -4.91 8.35 32.60
C GLN A 416 -5.88 7.22 32.24
N ASP A 417 -7.16 7.55 32.23
CA ASP A 417 -8.19 6.70 31.66
C ASP A 417 -8.20 6.92 30.14
N ILE A 418 -8.25 5.83 29.36
CA ILE A 418 -8.30 5.93 27.91
C ILE A 418 -9.59 5.30 27.37
N LEU A 419 -10.31 6.06 26.55
CA LEU A 419 -11.45 5.59 25.78
C LEU A 419 -11.00 5.30 24.35
N VAL A 420 -11.07 4.03 23.96
CA VAL A 420 -10.69 3.57 22.61
C VAL A 420 -11.91 3.12 21.81
N THR A 421 -11.92 3.45 20.52
CA THR A 421 -13.07 3.21 19.61
C THR A 421 -12.68 2.45 18.35
N ARG A 422 -11.39 2.23 18.12
CA ARG A 422 -10.86 1.51 16.96
C ARG A 422 -9.43 1.03 17.21
N LYS A 423 -9.04 -0.01 16.47
CA LYS A 423 -7.67 -0.59 16.51
C LYS A 423 -6.78 -0.11 15.35
N TYR A 424 -7.36 0.57 14.36
CA TYR A 424 -6.66 1.04 13.17
C TYR A 424 -7.39 2.29 12.61
N PRO A 425 -6.69 3.27 12.02
CA PRO A 425 -7.31 4.48 11.48
C PRO A 425 -8.22 4.20 10.28
N ILE A 426 -9.06 5.17 9.91
CA ILE A 426 -9.86 5.03 8.68
C ILE A 426 -8.89 5.02 7.49
N LYS A 427 -8.97 3.97 6.65
CA LYS A 427 -8.09 3.85 5.48
C LYS A 427 -8.32 5.01 4.51
N ARG A 428 -7.23 5.55 3.96
CA ARG A 428 -7.27 6.70 3.04
C ARG A 428 -8.13 6.45 1.81
N HIS A 429 -7.97 5.29 1.16
CA HIS A 429 -8.78 4.94 -0.02
C HIS A 429 -10.28 4.80 0.31
N LEU A 430 -10.62 4.30 1.51
CA LEU A 430 -12.02 4.23 1.95
C LEU A 430 -12.59 5.62 2.22
N SER A 431 -11.80 6.52 2.82
CA SER A 431 -12.19 7.92 3.02
C SER A 431 -12.54 8.61 1.70
N LYS A 432 -11.73 8.41 0.65
CA LYS A 432 -12.03 8.89 -0.71
C LYS A 432 -13.33 8.30 -1.26
N ILE A 433 -13.61 7.03 -1.01
CA ILE A 433 -14.87 6.40 -1.40
C ILE A 433 -16.05 7.06 -0.67
N TYR A 434 -15.94 7.32 0.63
CA TYR A 434 -17.01 7.92 1.42
C TYR A 434 -17.41 9.31 0.91
N GLU A 435 -16.43 10.12 0.48
CA GLU A 435 -16.67 11.42 -0.16
C GLU A 435 -17.58 11.30 -1.39
N THR A 436 -17.47 10.22 -2.17
CA THR A 436 -18.30 10.00 -3.37
C THR A 436 -19.75 9.66 -3.02
N ILE A 437 -20.04 9.16 -1.82
CA ILE A 437 -21.39 8.78 -1.38
C ILE A 437 -22.21 10.01 -0.98
N ARG A 438 -21.55 11.11 -0.58
CA ARG A 438 -22.20 12.40 -0.31
C ARG A 438 -22.98 12.84 -1.55
N GLY A 439 -24.23 13.24 -1.35
CA GLY A 439 -25.14 13.59 -2.42
C GLY A 439 -25.89 12.41 -3.02
N GLY A 440 -25.69 11.19 -2.51
CA GLY A 440 -26.47 10.01 -2.85
C GLY A 440 -27.97 10.23 -2.63
N ILE A 441 -28.77 9.66 -3.51
CA ILE A 441 -30.20 9.96 -3.66
C ILE A 441 -31.01 8.71 -3.32
N LEU A 442 -31.91 8.85 -2.37
CA LEU A 442 -32.95 7.87 -2.09
C LEU A 442 -34.20 8.23 -2.89
N ILE A 443 -34.67 7.29 -3.70
CA ILE A 443 -35.92 7.41 -4.46
C ILE A 443 -36.93 6.36 -4.01
N GLY A 444 -38.21 6.72 -4.06
CA GLY A 444 -39.34 5.79 -3.87
C GLY A 444 -40.21 5.77 -5.11
N TYR A 445 -40.67 4.58 -5.51
CA TYR A 445 -41.57 4.42 -6.66
C TYR A 445 -42.46 3.18 -6.55
N ASN A 446 -43.65 3.26 -7.14
CA ASN A 446 -44.50 2.08 -7.37
C ASN A 446 -44.26 1.53 -8.78
N GLU A 447 -44.15 2.44 -9.76
CA GLU A 447 -43.72 2.17 -11.13
C GLU A 447 -42.50 3.02 -11.46
N LYS A 448 -41.49 2.43 -12.11
CA LYS A 448 -40.17 3.07 -12.27
C LYS A 448 -40.18 4.38 -13.06
N LYS A 449 -41.19 4.60 -13.91
CA LYS A 449 -41.36 5.84 -14.69
C LYS A 449 -41.81 7.03 -13.82
N GLU A 450 -42.36 6.77 -12.65
CA GLU A 450 -42.91 7.76 -11.72
C GLU A 450 -42.22 7.60 -10.36
N SER A 451 -41.02 8.18 -10.23
CA SER A 451 -40.23 8.13 -9.00
C SER A 451 -40.20 9.48 -8.30
N ASP A 452 -40.37 9.46 -6.99
CA ASP A 452 -40.17 10.62 -6.13
C ASP A 452 -38.78 10.56 -5.49
N THR A 453 -38.07 11.69 -5.48
CA THR A 453 -36.84 11.84 -4.67
C THR A 453 -37.23 12.09 -3.22
N LEU A 454 -36.83 11.20 -2.32
CA LEU A 454 -37.22 11.23 -0.91
C LEU A 454 -36.14 11.85 -0.02
N TYR A 455 -34.88 11.61 -0.35
CA TYR A 455 -33.75 12.10 0.44
C TYR A 455 -32.51 12.25 -0.42
N LYS A 456 -31.72 13.28 -0.13
CA LYS A 456 -30.38 13.47 -0.69
C LYS A 456 -29.41 13.58 0.48
N LEU A 457 -28.45 12.67 0.56
CA LEU A 457 -27.52 12.58 1.67
C LEU A 457 -26.62 13.84 1.71
N PRO A 458 -26.73 14.73 2.72
CA PRO A 458 -26.01 16.00 2.71
C PRO A 458 -24.57 15.87 3.24
N VAL A 459 -24.24 14.76 3.89
CA VAL A 459 -22.97 14.55 4.61
C VAL A 459 -22.19 13.36 4.06
N VAL A 460 -20.91 13.33 4.39
CA VAL A 460 -20.05 12.16 4.15
C VAL A 460 -20.36 11.12 5.23
N PRO A 461 -20.80 9.90 4.88
CA PRO A 461 -21.11 8.89 5.87
C PRO A 461 -19.84 8.42 6.59
N GLN A 462 -19.93 8.25 7.90
CA GLN A 462 -18.87 7.65 8.72
C GLN A 462 -18.82 6.12 8.55
N PRO A 463 -17.69 5.45 8.88
CA PRO A 463 -17.51 4.00 8.67
C PRO A 463 -18.20 3.14 9.74
N TYR A 464 -19.47 3.42 10.01
CA TYR A 464 -20.33 2.68 10.92
C TYR A 464 -21.81 2.92 10.57
N LEU A 465 -22.69 2.09 11.12
CA LEU A 465 -24.13 2.20 10.90
C LEU A 465 -24.66 3.53 11.44
N GLN A 466 -25.22 4.36 10.57
CA GLN A 466 -25.79 5.68 10.90
C GLN A 466 -27.26 5.72 10.49
N GLU A 467 -28.05 6.48 11.23
CA GLU A 467 -29.46 6.73 10.92
C GLU A 467 -29.64 8.11 10.27
N PHE A 468 -30.41 8.15 9.19
CA PHE A 468 -30.78 9.36 8.49
C PHE A 468 -32.31 9.46 8.42
N GLU A 469 -32.86 10.50 9.03
CA GLU A 469 -34.28 10.83 9.00
C GLU A 469 -34.62 11.74 7.81
N PHE A 470 -35.79 11.53 7.20
CA PHE A 470 -36.32 12.38 6.14
C PHE A 470 -37.84 12.44 6.15
N CYS A 471 -38.39 13.51 5.56
CA CYS A 471 -39.83 13.71 5.46
C CYS A 471 -40.38 12.94 4.25
N ASN A 472 -41.10 11.85 4.52
CA ASN A 472 -41.89 11.14 3.52
C ASN A 472 -43.29 10.84 4.08
N LYS A 473 -44.32 11.14 3.28
CA LYS A 473 -45.73 10.87 3.60
C LYS A 473 -46.38 9.86 2.65
N LYS A 474 -45.70 9.50 1.56
CA LYS A 474 -46.20 8.60 0.51
C LYS A 474 -45.72 7.17 0.77
N LYS A 475 -46.50 6.20 0.28
CA LYS A 475 -46.18 4.78 0.36
C LYS A 475 -45.65 4.28 -0.99
N TYR A 476 -44.51 3.58 -0.96
CA TYR A 476 -43.92 3.00 -2.16
C TYR A 476 -43.64 1.52 -1.98
N ARG A 477 -43.75 0.77 -3.07
CA ARG A 477 -43.36 -0.63 -3.13
C ARG A 477 -41.85 -0.79 -3.29
N ASN A 478 -41.20 0.13 -3.97
CA ASN A 478 -39.78 0.07 -4.30
C ASN A 478 -39.04 1.27 -3.72
N TYR A 479 -37.87 1.00 -3.16
CA TYR A 479 -36.94 2.03 -2.73
C TYR A 479 -35.56 1.74 -3.30
N SER A 480 -34.90 2.77 -3.84
CA SER A 480 -33.52 2.65 -4.35
C SER A 480 -32.65 3.80 -3.86
N PHE A 481 -31.43 3.47 -3.46
CA PHE A 481 -30.37 4.42 -3.18
C PHE A 481 -29.38 4.43 -4.33
N ILE A 482 -29.08 5.61 -4.85
CA ILE A 482 -28.30 5.83 -6.06
C ILE A 482 -27.19 6.82 -5.74
N VAL A 483 -25.97 6.54 -6.20
CA VAL A 483 -24.88 7.52 -6.16
C VAL A 483 -24.58 7.96 -7.60
N PRO A 484 -25.01 9.17 -8.03
CA PRO A 484 -24.82 9.61 -9.40
C PRO A 484 -23.35 9.59 -9.83
N GLY A 485 -23.04 8.90 -10.93
CA GLY A 485 -21.69 8.83 -11.49
C GLY A 485 -20.71 7.89 -10.78
N HIS A 486 -21.09 7.28 -9.65
CA HIS A 486 -20.20 6.43 -8.85
C HIS A 486 -20.86 5.12 -8.41
N ALA A 487 -20.05 4.18 -7.94
CA ALA A 487 -20.55 2.99 -7.27
C ALA A 487 -21.03 3.34 -5.85
N VAL A 488 -22.11 2.70 -5.39
CA VAL A 488 -22.73 3.02 -4.10
C VAL A 488 -21.82 2.71 -2.90
N ASN A 489 -21.00 1.65 -2.99
CA ASN A 489 -20.08 1.22 -1.94
C ASN A 489 -20.72 1.18 -0.55
N ILE A 490 -21.88 0.52 -0.43
CA ILE A 490 -22.62 0.37 0.84
C ILE A 490 -22.45 -1.05 1.35
N ALA A 491 -22.14 -1.19 2.64
CA ALA A 491 -21.97 -2.46 3.34
C ALA A 491 -23.21 -2.90 4.11
N GLU A 492 -24.01 -1.96 4.61
CA GLU A 492 -25.26 -2.26 5.31
C GLU A 492 -26.29 -1.18 4.95
N MET A 493 -27.55 -1.57 4.72
CA MET A 493 -28.66 -0.64 4.55
C MET A 493 -29.97 -1.20 5.12
N GLU A 494 -30.69 -0.37 5.88
CA GLU A 494 -32.02 -0.68 6.41
C GLU A 494 -33.02 0.41 6.01
N PHE A 495 -34.24 -0.01 5.68
CA PHE A 495 -35.37 0.88 5.43
C PHE A 495 -36.32 0.84 6.62
N LEU A 496 -36.59 2.01 7.19
CA LEU A 496 -37.19 2.15 8.51
C LEU A 496 -38.40 3.10 8.52
N GLY A 497 -39.35 2.82 9.40
CA GLY A 497 -40.56 3.62 9.59
C GLY A 497 -41.34 3.20 10.84
N LYS A 498 -42.17 4.10 11.37
CA LYS A 498 -43.00 3.83 12.57
C LYS A 498 -44.21 2.93 12.23
N ASP A 499 -44.83 3.19 11.10
CA ASP A 499 -46.10 2.59 10.68
C ASP A 499 -45.94 1.40 9.73
N ILE A 500 -44.76 0.77 9.71
CA ILE A 500 -44.56 -0.46 8.93
C ILE A 500 -45.40 -1.59 9.57
N PRO A 501 -46.18 -2.34 8.76
CA PRO A 501 -46.99 -3.46 9.26
C PRO A 501 -46.14 -4.55 9.94
N LYS A 502 -46.67 -5.15 11.00
CA LYS A 502 -45.93 -6.15 11.80
C LYS A 502 -45.55 -7.37 10.98
N GLU A 503 -46.38 -7.77 10.01
CA GLU A 503 -46.11 -8.95 9.16
C GLU A 503 -44.88 -8.80 8.26
N ILE A 504 -44.42 -7.56 8.00
CA ILE A 504 -43.26 -7.27 7.14
C ILE A 504 -42.23 -6.39 7.86
N SER A 505 -42.14 -6.52 9.19
CA SER A 505 -41.13 -5.80 9.96
C SER A 505 -40.47 -6.61 11.07
N ILE A 506 -39.24 -6.21 11.38
CA ILE A 506 -38.43 -6.71 12.49
C ILE A 506 -37.84 -5.53 13.27
N SER A 507 -37.21 -5.83 14.41
CA SER A 507 -36.40 -4.86 15.13
C SER A 507 -35.23 -4.38 14.26
N PRO A 508 -34.98 -3.07 14.18
CA PRO A 508 -33.81 -2.53 13.51
C PRO A 508 -32.49 -2.96 14.17
N THR A 509 -31.40 -2.94 13.41
CA THR A 509 -30.06 -3.20 13.97
C THR A 509 -29.68 -2.04 14.90
N PRO A 510 -29.28 -2.30 16.17
CA PRO A 510 -28.90 -1.23 17.09
C PRO A 510 -27.81 -0.34 16.54
N LEU A 511 -27.96 0.98 16.71
CA LEU A 511 -26.90 1.93 16.37
C LEU A 511 -25.68 1.72 17.29
N PRO A 512 -24.47 1.94 16.78
CA PRO A 512 -23.25 1.76 17.56
C PRO A 512 -23.18 2.77 18.71
N ILE A 513 -22.68 2.31 19.85
CA ILE A 513 -22.51 3.11 21.07
C ILE A 513 -21.01 3.37 21.25
N PHE A 514 -20.61 4.64 21.28
CA PHE A 514 -19.21 5.06 21.39
C PHE A 514 -18.86 5.70 22.75
N SER A 515 -19.84 5.87 23.62
CA SER A 515 -19.63 6.38 24.99
C SER A 515 -20.76 5.92 25.93
N PRO A 516 -20.54 5.90 27.25
CA PRO A 516 -21.52 5.44 28.23
C PRO A 516 -22.86 6.20 28.23
N CYS A 517 -22.88 7.45 27.78
CA CYS A 517 -24.07 8.32 27.85
C CYS A 517 -24.99 8.21 26.62
N ALA A 518 -24.66 7.36 25.64
CA ALA A 518 -25.40 7.24 24.40
C ALA A 518 -26.36 6.04 24.41
N PHE A 519 -27.56 6.20 24.99
CA PHE A 519 -28.64 5.23 24.83
C PHE A 519 -29.89 5.88 24.25
N LYS A 520 -30.37 5.33 23.13
CA LYS A 520 -31.64 5.74 22.51
C LYS A 520 -32.47 4.49 22.30
N LYS A 521 -33.65 4.44 22.93
CA LYS A 521 -34.61 3.36 22.70
C LYS A 521 -35.18 3.51 21.29
N ASP A 522 -35.09 2.45 20.50
CA ASP A 522 -35.60 2.45 19.14
C ASP A 522 -37.13 2.34 19.13
N THR A 523 -37.78 3.19 18.35
CA THR A 523 -39.24 3.17 18.13
C THR A 523 -39.59 2.83 16.69
N LEU A 524 -38.58 2.66 15.83
CA LEU A 524 -38.74 2.36 14.42
C LEU A 524 -38.83 0.85 14.21
N LYS A 525 -39.32 0.48 13.03
CA LYS A 525 -39.38 -0.90 12.55
C LYS A 525 -38.56 -1.00 11.27
N LYS A 526 -37.76 -2.06 11.12
CA LYS A 526 -37.04 -2.40 9.88
C LYS A 526 -37.97 -3.17 8.97
N ALA A 527 -38.15 -2.70 7.74
CA ALA A 527 -38.97 -3.37 6.74
C ALA A 527 -38.24 -4.61 6.19
N ILE A 528 -39.00 -5.69 5.97
CA ILE A 528 -38.53 -6.90 5.29
C ILE A 528 -38.99 -6.85 3.83
N GLY A 529 -38.04 -7.05 2.90
CA GLY A 529 -38.30 -7.09 1.47
C GLY A 529 -37.31 -7.98 0.73
N THR A 530 -37.38 -7.94 -0.60
CA THR A 530 -36.46 -8.64 -1.51
C THR A 530 -35.47 -7.64 -2.12
N PRO A 531 -34.15 -7.83 -1.94
CA PRO A 531 -33.15 -6.96 -2.56
C PRO A 531 -33.26 -6.95 -4.08
N MET A 532 -33.03 -5.79 -4.69
CA MET A 532 -33.07 -5.61 -6.14
C MET A 532 -31.75 -6.01 -6.80
N GLN A 533 -31.81 -6.58 -8.00
CA GLN A 533 -30.61 -6.92 -8.77
C GLN A 533 -30.05 -5.68 -9.51
N THR A 534 -29.18 -4.92 -8.84
CA THR A 534 -28.70 -3.59 -9.30
C THR A 534 -27.22 -3.53 -9.69
N GLY A 535 -26.55 -4.68 -9.82
CA GLY A 535 -25.16 -4.75 -10.29
C GLY A 535 -24.35 -5.79 -9.53
N ARG A 536 -23.12 -5.44 -9.16
CA ARG A 536 -22.18 -6.30 -8.43
C ARG A 536 -22.55 -6.36 -6.94
N GLU A 537 -22.68 -7.57 -6.41
CA GLU A 537 -23.00 -7.88 -5.00
C GLU A 537 -24.19 -7.08 -4.43
N PRO A 538 -25.36 -7.06 -5.10
CA PRO A 538 -26.47 -6.19 -4.70
C PRO A 538 -27.15 -6.64 -3.39
N TYR A 539 -26.88 -7.87 -2.94
CA TYR A 539 -27.42 -8.45 -1.72
C TYR A 539 -26.60 -8.13 -0.47
N SER A 540 -25.32 -7.77 -0.63
CA SER A 540 -24.40 -7.52 0.48
C SER A 540 -24.89 -6.49 1.51
N PRO A 541 -25.52 -5.36 1.12
CA PRO A 541 -26.05 -4.41 2.10
C PRO A 541 -27.13 -4.96 3.04
N PHE A 542 -27.58 -6.20 2.85
CA PHE A 542 -28.70 -6.81 3.57
C PHE A 542 -28.33 -8.15 4.20
N ASP A 543 -27.04 -8.54 4.20
CA ASP A 543 -26.55 -9.83 4.72
C ASP A 543 -26.07 -9.77 6.18
N GLY A 544 -25.99 -8.57 6.77
CA GLY A 544 -25.52 -8.34 8.14
C GLY A 544 -24.00 -8.39 8.30
N ASN A 545 -23.22 -8.41 7.21
CA ASN A 545 -21.77 -8.46 7.20
C ASN A 545 -21.16 -7.15 6.70
N LEU A 546 -20.62 -6.35 7.63
CA LEU A 546 -19.98 -5.07 7.34
C LEU A 546 -18.70 -5.15 6.47
N GLU A 547 -18.19 -6.36 6.21
CA GLU A 547 -17.02 -6.60 5.34
C GLU A 547 -17.41 -6.89 3.88
N THR A 548 -18.68 -7.14 3.58
CA THR A 548 -19.22 -7.22 2.21
C THR A 548 -19.78 -5.85 1.79
N TYR A 549 -19.94 -5.62 0.49
CA TYR A 549 -20.50 -4.36 0.00
C TYR A 549 -21.03 -4.45 -1.44
N ALA A 550 -22.03 -3.63 -1.75
CA ALA A 550 -22.53 -3.46 -3.10
C ALA A 550 -21.65 -2.50 -3.92
N GLY A 551 -21.24 -2.95 -5.11
CA GLY A 551 -20.40 -2.21 -6.05
C GLY A 551 -21.13 -1.63 -7.27
N GLY A 552 -22.46 -1.82 -7.37
CA GLY A 552 -23.29 -1.24 -8.44
C GLY A 552 -23.48 0.28 -8.31
N SER A 553 -24.08 0.93 -9.31
CA SER A 553 -24.43 2.36 -9.26
C SER A 553 -25.69 2.65 -8.43
N SER A 554 -26.42 1.61 -8.04
CA SER A 554 -27.58 1.69 -7.16
C SER A 554 -27.71 0.43 -6.31
N ILE A 555 -28.47 0.52 -5.23
CA ILE A 555 -29.01 -0.60 -4.44
C ILE A 555 -30.47 -0.33 -4.16
N GLY A 556 -31.25 -1.37 -3.88
CA GLY A 556 -32.66 -1.16 -3.56
C GLY A 556 -33.35 -2.39 -3.01
N MET A 557 -34.57 -2.17 -2.56
CA MET A 557 -35.42 -3.17 -1.93
C MET A 557 -36.83 -3.09 -2.50
N ASN A 558 -37.39 -4.24 -2.86
CA ASN A 558 -38.81 -4.39 -3.19
C ASN A 558 -39.56 -4.91 -1.96
N PHE A 559 -40.65 -4.25 -1.59
CA PHE A 559 -41.50 -4.66 -0.49
C PHE A 559 -42.76 -5.39 -1.00
N PRO A 560 -43.30 -6.35 -0.23
CA PRO A 560 -44.52 -7.08 -0.63
C PRO A 560 -45.74 -6.18 -0.87
N LYS A 561 -45.80 -5.04 -0.18
CA LYS A 561 -46.84 -4.02 -0.30
C LYS A 561 -46.23 -2.62 -0.15
N PRO A 562 -46.88 -1.56 -0.69
CA PRO A 562 -46.41 -0.20 -0.48
C PRO A 562 -46.32 0.18 1.00
N ILE A 563 -45.16 0.66 1.44
CA ILE A 563 -44.89 1.09 2.81
C ILE A 563 -44.41 2.54 2.84
N CYS A 564 -44.51 3.20 3.99
CA CYS A 564 -43.93 4.51 4.22
C CYS A 564 -42.62 4.37 4.99
N VAL A 565 -41.50 4.48 4.28
CA VAL A 565 -40.17 4.62 4.87
C VAL A 565 -39.92 6.09 5.17
N THR A 566 -39.47 6.40 6.39
CA THR A 566 -39.13 7.76 6.85
C THR A 566 -37.69 7.87 7.33
N HIS A 567 -37.01 6.74 7.51
CA HIS A 567 -35.61 6.69 7.93
C HIS A 567 -34.88 5.64 7.10
N ILE A 568 -33.58 5.84 6.91
CA ILE A 568 -32.67 4.78 6.50
C ILE A 568 -31.59 4.63 7.56
N ARG A 569 -31.14 3.39 7.79
CA ARG A 569 -29.82 3.16 8.39
C ARG A 569 -28.87 2.70 7.32
N MET A 570 -27.63 3.20 7.32
CA MET A 570 -26.63 2.74 6.37
C MET A 570 -25.21 2.80 6.94
N ALA A 571 -24.37 1.87 6.50
CA ALA A 571 -22.93 1.90 6.69
C ALA A 571 -22.24 1.80 5.32
N PRO A 572 -21.26 2.66 5.02
CA PRO A 572 -20.50 2.53 3.79
C PRO A 572 -19.54 1.33 3.87
N ARG A 573 -18.97 0.92 2.75
CA ARG A 573 -17.93 -0.12 2.64
C ARG A 573 -16.89 0.05 3.75
N ASN A 574 -16.69 -0.97 4.56
CA ASN A 574 -15.83 -0.87 5.75
C ASN A 574 -14.76 -1.96 5.78
N ALA A 575 -13.69 -1.72 6.54
CA ALA A 575 -12.67 -2.72 6.89
C ALA A 575 -12.87 -3.27 8.32
N ASN A 576 -13.97 -2.91 8.98
CA ASN A 576 -14.37 -3.39 10.30
C ASN A 576 -13.30 -3.20 11.41
N ASN A 577 -12.60 -2.06 11.37
CA ASN A 577 -11.52 -1.73 12.31
C ASN A 577 -11.97 -0.98 13.58
N MET A 578 -13.27 -0.81 13.77
CA MET A 578 -13.87 -0.29 15.00
C MET A 578 -13.84 -1.34 16.11
N ILE A 579 -14.16 -0.94 17.35
CA ILE A 579 -14.47 -1.93 18.39
C ILE A 579 -15.78 -2.65 18.02
N VAL A 580 -15.70 -3.97 17.99
CA VAL A 580 -16.82 -4.86 17.70
C VAL A 580 -17.28 -5.48 19.01
N LYS A 581 -18.56 -5.31 19.32
CA LYS A 581 -19.19 -5.87 20.51
C LYS A 581 -19.02 -7.39 20.56
N GLY A 582 -18.68 -7.91 21.74
CA GLY A 582 -18.42 -9.33 21.97
C GLY A 582 -16.96 -9.76 21.78
N ASN A 583 -16.17 -9.00 21.02
CA ASN A 583 -14.75 -9.32 20.85
C ASN A 583 -13.92 -8.99 22.10
N ARG A 584 -12.84 -9.74 22.28
CA ARG A 584 -11.81 -9.59 23.30
C ARG A 584 -10.69 -8.73 22.76
N TYR A 585 -10.27 -7.77 23.57
CA TYR A 585 -9.18 -6.87 23.24
C TYR A 585 -8.16 -6.83 24.36
N GLU A 586 -6.91 -6.59 24.00
CA GLU A 586 -5.80 -6.33 24.91
C GLU A 586 -5.18 -4.98 24.56
N LEU A 587 -5.16 -4.07 25.53
CA LEU A 587 -4.45 -2.81 25.38
C LEU A 587 -3.00 -3.03 25.81
N MET A 588 -2.07 -2.73 24.91
CA MET A 588 -0.65 -2.69 25.18
C MET A 588 -0.18 -1.24 25.30
N TYR A 589 0.83 -0.99 26.11
CA TYR A 589 1.59 0.27 26.14
C TYR A 589 3.09 -0.04 26.02
N TYR A 590 3.86 0.90 25.45
CA TYR A 590 5.29 0.72 25.30
C TYR A 590 6.07 1.28 26.49
N ASP A 591 6.93 0.47 27.10
CA ASP A 591 7.88 0.90 28.13
C ASP A 591 9.11 -0.02 28.09
N CYS A 592 10.08 0.34 27.25
CA CYS A 592 11.22 -0.49 26.81
C CYS A 592 10.83 -1.79 26.07
N SER A 593 9.62 -2.30 26.29
CA SER A 593 8.96 -3.40 25.58
C SER A 593 7.45 -3.16 25.59
N TRP A 594 6.70 -3.91 24.79
CA TRP A 594 5.24 -3.91 24.89
C TRP A 594 4.79 -4.56 26.21
N LYS A 595 3.98 -3.85 26.99
CA LYS A 595 3.41 -4.32 28.27
C LYS A 595 1.89 -4.23 28.21
N SER A 596 1.22 -5.22 28.80
CA SER A 596 -0.24 -5.24 28.87
C SER A 596 -0.75 -4.23 29.91
N ALA A 597 -1.68 -3.37 29.50
CA ALA A 597 -2.49 -2.53 30.38
C ALA A 597 -3.82 -3.20 30.77
N GLY A 598 -4.13 -4.36 30.20
CA GLY A 598 -5.29 -5.16 30.56
C GLY A 598 -6.04 -5.74 29.35
N LYS A 599 -6.94 -6.69 29.66
CA LYS A 599 -7.81 -7.35 28.69
C LYS A 599 -9.27 -7.07 29.00
N GLN A 600 -10.08 -6.84 27.97
CA GLN A 600 -11.51 -6.59 28.12
C GLN A 600 -12.31 -7.23 27.00
N VAL A 601 -13.54 -7.64 27.31
CA VAL A 601 -14.57 -7.96 26.31
C VAL A 601 -15.36 -6.69 26.02
N ALA A 602 -15.45 -6.30 24.76
CA ALA A 602 -16.22 -5.14 24.35
C ALA A 602 -17.72 -5.36 24.59
N LYS A 603 -18.31 -4.62 25.53
CA LYS A 603 -19.76 -4.63 25.77
C LYS A 603 -20.52 -3.81 24.73
N ASP A 604 -19.85 -2.81 24.17
CA ASP A 604 -20.34 -1.86 23.18
C ASP A 604 -19.21 -1.52 22.17
N ASN A 605 -19.38 -0.50 21.32
CA ASN A 605 -18.39 -0.15 20.29
C ASN A 605 -17.26 0.77 20.80
N TYR A 606 -16.93 0.66 22.09
CA TYR A 606 -15.79 1.32 22.73
C TYR A 606 -15.26 0.46 23.88
N LEU A 607 -14.06 0.78 24.36
CA LEU A 607 -13.48 0.24 25.60
C LEU A 607 -12.94 1.39 26.44
N ILE A 608 -12.98 1.24 27.76
CA ILE A 608 -12.35 2.17 28.70
C ILE A 608 -11.33 1.40 29.52
N PHE A 609 -10.05 1.76 29.39
CA PHE A 609 -8.99 1.24 30.25
C PHE A 609 -8.64 2.31 31.28
N GLN A 610 -8.68 1.94 32.55
CA GLN A 610 -8.41 2.86 33.66
C GLN A 610 -6.95 2.78 34.09
N ASP A 611 -6.44 3.85 34.70
CA ASP A 611 -5.14 3.86 35.37
C ASP A 611 -3.95 3.46 34.46
N VAL A 612 -4.02 3.79 33.17
CA VAL A 612 -3.02 3.42 32.16
C VAL A 612 -1.88 4.45 32.14
N PRO A 613 -0.59 4.06 32.05
CA PRO A 613 0.52 5.00 31.94
C PRO A 613 0.35 5.98 30.78
N SER A 614 0.54 7.28 31.03
CA SER A 614 0.47 8.36 30.02
C SER A 614 1.80 8.61 29.29
N ASN A 615 1.74 9.46 28.25
CA ASN A 615 2.89 9.89 27.44
C ASN A 615 3.67 8.74 26.79
N THR A 616 2.96 7.71 26.32
CA THR A 616 3.56 6.57 25.62
C THR A 616 2.75 6.18 24.38
N LEU A 617 3.27 5.20 23.62
CA LEU A 617 2.56 4.52 22.55
C LEU A 617 1.66 3.43 23.11
N TYR A 618 0.45 3.39 22.59
CA TYR A 618 -0.53 2.35 22.85
C TYR A 618 -0.74 1.51 21.60
N TRP A 619 -1.05 0.23 21.80
CA TRP A 619 -1.42 -0.69 20.73
C TRP A 619 -2.60 -1.55 21.20
N LEU A 620 -3.73 -1.45 20.50
CA LEU A 620 -4.92 -2.23 20.83
C LEU A 620 -4.99 -3.48 19.96
N LYS A 621 -4.82 -4.64 20.59
CA LYS A 621 -4.89 -5.95 19.96
C LYS A 621 -6.31 -6.47 19.99
N ASN A 622 -6.82 -6.97 18.87
CA ASN A 622 -8.03 -7.79 18.84
C ASN A 622 -7.63 -9.26 18.92
N LEU A 623 -8.09 -9.96 19.96
CA LEU A 623 -7.72 -11.34 20.25
C LEU A 623 -8.59 -12.37 19.52
N ASP A 624 -9.62 -11.93 18.79
CA ASP A 624 -10.58 -12.81 18.11
C ASP A 624 -10.51 -12.70 16.58
N HIS A 625 -10.41 -11.48 16.04
CA HIS A 625 -10.55 -11.23 14.59
C HIS A 625 -9.69 -10.07 14.05
N GLY A 626 -9.42 -10.13 12.74
CA GLY A 626 -8.72 -9.08 12.00
C GLY A 626 -7.20 -9.12 12.17
N LYS A 627 -6.48 -8.44 11.27
CA LYS A 627 -5.00 -8.35 11.28
C LYS A 627 -4.48 -6.91 11.27
N GLU A 628 -5.37 -5.94 11.11
CA GLU A 628 -5.02 -4.54 10.96
C GLU A 628 -5.04 -3.85 12.31
N GLU A 629 -3.87 -3.54 12.82
CA GLU A 629 -3.67 -2.88 14.10
C GLU A 629 -2.54 -1.87 13.92
N LEU A 630 -2.67 -0.70 14.52
CA LEU A 630 -1.66 0.34 14.41
C LEU A 630 -1.49 1.06 15.74
N PRO A 631 -0.25 1.33 16.19
CA PRO A 631 -0.01 2.09 17.39
C PRO A 631 -0.59 3.49 17.31
N PHE A 632 -0.94 4.03 18.47
CA PHE A 632 -1.49 5.37 18.62
C PHE A 632 -0.99 6.03 19.90
N PHE A 633 -1.02 7.36 19.89
CA PHE A 633 -0.92 8.19 21.09
C PHE A 633 -2.31 8.54 21.59
N TYR A 634 -2.40 8.87 22.88
CA TYR A 634 -3.64 9.33 23.50
C TYR A 634 -3.40 10.65 24.22
N SER A 635 -4.12 11.68 23.83
CA SER A 635 -4.03 13.02 24.41
C SER A 635 -5.40 13.69 24.38
N GLU A 636 -5.75 14.39 25.46
CA GLU A 636 -7.01 15.16 25.57
C GLU A 636 -8.27 14.36 25.19
N GLY A 637 -8.30 13.06 25.52
CA GLY A 637 -9.44 12.19 25.22
C GLY A 637 -9.48 11.63 23.79
N VAL A 638 -8.47 11.93 22.96
CA VAL A 638 -8.43 11.61 21.52
C VAL A 638 -7.32 10.61 21.21
N GLN A 639 -7.63 9.63 20.35
CA GLN A 639 -6.66 8.67 19.78
C GLN A 639 -6.00 9.25 18.52
N TYR A 640 -4.66 9.27 18.49
CA TYR A 640 -3.84 9.74 17.36
C TYR A 640 -2.94 8.62 16.84
N PHE A 641 -3.33 8.00 15.73
CA PHE A 641 -2.55 6.93 15.11
C PHE A 641 -1.26 7.44 14.45
N ILE A 642 -0.25 6.57 14.37
CA ILE A 642 1.08 6.89 13.79
C ILE A 642 1.08 7.05 12.26
N ASP A 643 -0.08 6.92 11.59
CA ASP A 643 -0.23 7.11 10.16
C ASP A 643 -0.20 8.58 9.72
N LYS A 644 -0.41 9.50 10.66
CA LYS A 644 -0.39 10.95 10.44
C LYS A 644 0.91 11.56 10.93
N SER A 645 1.33 12.63 10.27
CA SER A 645 2.36 13.51 10.80
C SER A 645 1.88 14.09 12.12
N PHE A 646 2.69 13.93 13.17
CA PHE A 646 2.46 14.55 14.47
C PHE A 646 2.83 16.03 14.35
N LEU A 647 1.81 16.89 14.41
CA LEU A 647 1.91 18.34 14.47
C LEU A 647 1.51 18.79 15.88
#